data_AF-A0A7M4D220-F1
#
_entry.id   AF-A0A7M4D220-F1
#
_cell.length_a   1.000
_cell.length_b   1.000
_cell.length_c   1.000
_cell.angle_alpha   90.00
_cell.angle_beta   90.00
_cell.angle_gamma   90.00
#
_symmetry.space_group_name_H-M   'P 1'
#
loop_
_entity.id
_entity.type
_entity.pdbx_description
1 polymer ?
#
loop_
_entity_poly.entity_id
_entity_poly.type
_entity_poly.pdbx_seq_one_letter_code
_entity_poly.pdbx_strand_id
1 'polypeptide(L)'
;MMKTVILKLCLVLAVIFHVNITFAWEGMPMPQLHVEGRYLKDVSGHIVNLHGFAQTYSPWFNEQNSKWTNFDVAACLTYNQGLIDGILQTGWKMNFIRLHMDPYWSNTPGVQVNGENDISAFDFNRFKTYLDQVFIPMAEYAISKGLYVVMRPPGVCPEEIAIGDAYQQYLIQVWGYVAQHPKLKNNPNIMFELANEPVDILGSDGTYGAGTQGHFDKLKIYFQAIVDAVRESANNILWIPGLGYQSLYSGYAANPIEGDNIGYAVHVYPGWFNSGQGYEPFRNGWNNQVQPIADMAPIMVTEMDWAPEKYNASWGKDITGIAGGDGFGANLKKIVDSCGNVSWLLFTSPDLLDDFTGIAPAEGENYVFLNDPEACPWPVYHWYQEYAKEYSFEGAADDYLTLSDLVVESGEKLTLLTGSSVGLKIKAVFADGHIENVGSLAEYTIDNPSVVEISNGRIYSLKDGEATINIAYTGPLGAQKQVTLNITSTTFPLTNNLFNPDIWENGSFDGVTNTLKTGLYGFGGWQYEGIDLTGYKYIIARLGGNNTADISFNIYDGSSYWGSPASYQFGNEKEVVVMLEQAKKNDGTPLNSEHIYIAGFWSNGSNPFVIDTVFLSNSSEYDPPSINIQDINSNNITELNDFYYGIDTGPSTVQQFIVSGNKLTNDIVITSSANYEISLEETQGYSQMISISPNKGEVSLVTIYVRLVSGLTDNMYSGDIELSSAGAFGKTIALLGQVEKTNGIYNIPSSGAVVTSTAYFTLLGQKITDLDNRRGIFIVKEFYSDGTVVATKVLKMEY
;
A
#
# COMPACT_ATOMS: atom_id res chain seq x y z
N MET A 1 8.70 52.22 68.64
CA MET A 1 9.51 52.56 67.44
C MET A 1 9.16 51.56 66.34
N MET A 2 7.90 51.57 65.90
CA MET A 2 7.27 50.46 65.15
C MET A 2 6.13 51.02 64.29
N LYS A 3 6.46 51.98 63.43
CA LYS A 3 5.53 52.62 62.48
C LYS A 3 6.30 53.23 61.30
N THR A 4 7.25 52.48 60.71
CA THR A 4 7.93 52.89 59.46
C THR A 4 8.56 51.74 58.67
N VAL A 5 8.04 50.51 58.79
CA VAL A 5 8.53 49.33 58.02
C VAL A 5 7.42 48.63 57.23
N ILE A 6 6.14 48.97 57.46
CA ILE A 6 4.99 48.31 56.78
C ILE A 6 4.50 49.07 55.54
N LEU A 7 5.14 50.20 55.15
CA LEU A 7 4.73 50.98 53.97
C LEU A 7 5.66 50.83 52.75
N LYS A 8 6.69 49.97 52.82
CA LYS A 8 7.58 49.66 51.68
C LYS A 8 7.58 48.18 51.27
N LEU A 9 6.75 47.34 51.89
CA LEU A 9 6.59 45.93 51.53
C LEU A 9 5.27 45.62 50.79
N CYS A 10 4.44 46.65 50.51
CA CYS A 10 3.21 46.51 49.71
C CYS A 10 3.32 47.14 48.30
N LEU A 11 4.53 47.52 47.87
CA LEU A 11 4.77 48.05 46.51
C LEU A 11 5.79 47.21 45.71
N VAL A 12 5.99 45.94 46.11
CA VAL A 12 6.87 44.97 45.41
C VAL A 12 6.11 43.67 45.07
N LEU A 13 4.79 43.64 45.24
CA LEU A 13 3.93 42.47 44.95
C LEU A 13 2.73 42.90 44.09
N ALA A 14 3.01 43.44 42.91
CA ALA A 14 2.07 43.55 41.79
C ALA A 14 2.80 44.06 40.53
N VAL A 15 3.93 43.43 40.15
CA VAL A 15 4.17 43.29 38.70
C VAL A 15 3.36 42.08 38.32
N ILE A 16 2.05 42.28 38.19
CA ILE A 16 1.22 41.39 37.40
C ILE A 16 1.83 41.51 36.02
N PHE A 17 2.61 40.51 35.61
CA PHE A 17 2.82 40.24 34.20
C PHE A 17 1.39 40.13 33.63
N HIS A 18 0.90 41.23 33.06
CA HIS A 18 -0.24 41.17 32.18
C HIS A 18 0.30 40.40 30.98
N VAL A 19 0.15 39.07 31.03
CA VAL A 19 0.21 38.28 29.83
C VAL A 19 -0.95 38.85 29.01
N ASN A 20 -0.64 39.64 28.00
CA ASN A 20 -1.63 40.05 27.01
C ASN A 20 -2.04 38.75 26.32
N ILE A 21 -3.10 38.12 26.82
CA ILE A 21 -3.71 36.98 26.16
C ILE A 21 -4.41 37.59 24.94
N THR A 22 -3.91 37.30 23.75
CA THR A 22 -4.60 37.68 22.52
C THR A 22 -5.74 36.71 22.28
N PHE A 23 -6.83 37.21 21.73
CA PHE A 23 -8.06 36.45 21.47
C PHE A 23 -8.40 36.53 19.99
N ALA A 24 -8.79 35.41 19.38
CA ALA A 24 -9.41 35.38 18.05
C ALA A 24 -10.78 36.08 18.08
N TRP A 25 -11.55 35.82 19.15
CA TRP A 25 -12.76 36.53 19.52
C TRP A 25 -13.02 36.36 21.02
N GLU A 26 -14.00 37.08 21.57
CA GLU A 26 -14.40 36.91 22.98
C GLU A 26 -14.71 35.42 23.28
N GLY A 27 -13.95 34.82 24.19
CA GLY A 27 -14.08 33.40 24.54
C GLY A 27 -13.10 32.45 23.82
N MET A 28 -12.31 32.92 22.84
CA MET A 28 -11.26 32.12 22.19
C MET A 28 -9.87 32.78 22.34
N PRO A 29 -9.13 32.52 23.43
CA PRO A 29 -7.74 32.92 23.54
C PRO A 29 -6.86 32.16 22.54
N MET A 30 -5.63 32.64 22.31
CA MET A 30 -4.61 31.97 21.51
C MET A 30 -3.53 31.30 22.38
N PRO A 31 -3.83 30.17 23.06
CA PRO A 31 -2.83 29.42 23.81
C PRO A 31 -1.69 28.91 22.92
N GLN A 32 -0.60 28.46 23.55
CA GLN A 32 0.36 27.65 22.80
C GLN A 32 -0.31 26.32 22.40
N LEU A 33 -0.13 25.94 21.13
CA LEU A 33 -0.60 24.67 20.62
C LEU A 33 0.55 23.67 20.50
N HIS A 34 0.22 22.39 20.54
CA HIS A 34 1.14 21.28 20.31
C HIS A 34 0.39 20.09 19.69
N VAL A 35 1.13 19.16 19.10
CA VAL A 35 0.56 17.90 18.60
C VAL A 35 0.60 16.86 19.72
N GLU A 36 -0.55 16.25 19.99
CA GLU A 36 -0.69 15.10 20.88
C GLU A 36 -1.50 14.01 20.19
N GLY A 37 -0.83 12.90 19.86
CA GLY A 37 -1.41 11.87 19.00
C GLY A 37 -1.90 12.48 17.69
N ARG A 38 -3.17 12.19 17.34
CA ARG A 38 -3.78 12.71 16.11
C ARG A 38 -4.31 14.14 16.21
N TYR A 39 -4.20 14.80 17.36
CA TYR A 39 -4.86 16.09 17.61
C TYR A 39 -3.87 17.24 17.73
N LEU A 40 -4.33 18.42 17.35
CA LEU A 40 -3.76 19.68 17.77
C LEU A 40 -4.42 20.06 19.10
N LYS A 41 -3.64 20.21 20.17
CA LYS A 41 -4.14 20.52 21.51
C LYS A 41 -3.53 21.78 22.08
N ASP A 42 -4.31 22.50 22.88
CA ASP A 42 -3.80 23.59 23.70
C ASP A 42 -3.08 23.11 24.96
N VAL A 43 -2.47 24.02 25.72
CA VAL A 43 -1.76 23.71 26.97
C VAL A 43 -2.65 23.16 28.10
N SER A 44 -3.97 23.26 27.98
CA SER A 44 -4.94 22.67 28.91
C SER A 44 -5.44 21.29 28.45
N GLY A 45 -5.06 20.85 27.25
CA GLY A 45 -5.45 19.55 26.69
C GLY A 45 -6.70 19.59 25.81
N HIS A 46 -7.29 20.76 25.53
CA HIS A 46 -8.44 20.80 24.61
C HIS A 46 -8.00 20.61 23.17
N ILE A 47 -8.78 19.85 22.40
CA ILE A 47 -8.62 19.73 20.96
C ILE A 47 -8.97 21.08 20.29
N VAL A 48 -8.12 21.52 19.37
CA VAL A 48 -8.28 22.76 18.60
C VAL A 48 -8.21 22.46 17.11
N ASN A 49 -9.31 22.65 16.41
CA ASN A 49 -9.33 22.68 14.94
C ASN A 49 -9.35 24.14 14.47
N LEU A 50 -8.37 24.52 13.66
CA LEU A 50 -8.20 25.86 13.15
C LEU A 50 -8.99 26.08 11.86
N HIS A 51 -9.58 27.26 11.72
CA HIS A 51 -10.42 27.70 10.62
C HIS A 51 -9.94 29.06 10.12
N GLY A 52 -9.65 29.19 8.83
CA GLY A 52 -8.81 30.28 8.34
C GLY A 52 -8.98 30.66 6.88
N PHE A 53 -8.07 31.50 6.42
CA PHE A 53 -7.95 31.93 5.02
C PHE A 53 -6.48 32.02 4.62
N ALA A 54 -6.21 32.07 3.32
CA ALA A 54 -4.87 32.26 2.79
C ALA A 54 -4.65 33.71 2.34
N GLN A 55 -3.42 34.21 2.53
CA GLN A 55 -3.04 35.53 2.05
C GLN A 55 -1.65 35.49 1.43
N THR A 56 -1.56 36.06 0.23
CA THR A 56 -0.31 36.28 -0.49
C THR A 56 0.07 37.75 -0.48
N TYR A 57 1.36 38.02 -0.59
CA TYR A 57 1.93 39.36 -0.52
C TYR A 57 2.56 39.74 -1.86
N SER A 58 1.94 39.35 -2.96
CA SER A 58 2.38 39.71 -4.31
C SER A 58 1.53 40.85 -4.85
N PRO A 59 2.13 41.87 -5.49
CA PRO A 59 1.36 42.98 -6.03
C PRO A 59 0.40 42.51 -7.13
N TRP A 60 0.73 41.43 -7.85
CA TRP A 60 -0.13 40.84 -8.88
C TRP A 60 -1.42 40.28 -8.28
N PHE A 61 -1.31 39.51 -7.20
CA PHE A 61 -2.47 38.95 -6.50
C PHE A 61 -3.22 40.01 -5.68
N ASN A 62 -2.55 41.09 -5.27
CA ASN A 62 -3.16 42.24 -4.62
C ASN A 62 -3.78 43.18 -5.67
N GLU A 63 -4.81 42.65 -6.34
CA GLU A 63 -5.62 43.31 -7.35
C GLU A 63 -4.77 43.86 -8.53
N GLN A 64 -3.95 42.99 -9.13
CA GLN A 64 -3.23 43.21 -10.40
C GLN A 64 -2.32 44.45 -10.41
N ASN A 65 -1.54 44.63 -9.34
CA ASN A 65 -0.62 45.74 -9.09
C ASN A 65 -1.31 47.10 -8.85
N SER A 66 -2.64 47.12 -8.67
CA SER A 66 -3.37 48.38 -8.47
C SER A 66 -3.13 49.02 -7.10
N LYS A 67 -2.73 48.23 -6.09
CA LYS A 67 -2.58 48.68 -4.71
C LYS A 67 -1.17 49.14 -4.39
N TRP A 68 -0.17 48.43 -4.91
CA TRP A 68 1.24 48.72 -4.68
C TRP A 68 2.10 48.00 -5.73
N THR A 69 3.34 48.44 -5.89
CA THR A 69 4.32 47.85 -6.83
C THR A 69 5.75 48.23 -6.38
N ASN A 70 6.77 47.87 -7.18
CA ASN A 70 8.18 48.26 -6.97
C ASN A 70 8.73 47.99 -5.56
N PHE A 71 8.36 46.86 -4.96
CA PHE A 71 8.81 46.47 -3.62
C PHE A 71 8.48 47.49 -2.52
N ASP A 72 7.37 48.23 -2.67
CA ASP A 72 6.88 49.15 -1.64
C ASP A 72 6.34 48.38 -0.43
N VAL A 73 7.22 48.19 0.55
CA VAL A 73 6.91 47.50 1.81
C VAL A 73 5.77 48.18 2.58
N ALA A 74 5.77 49.52 2.65
CA ALA A 74 4.79 50.24 3.47
C ALA A 74 3.38 50.12 2.88
N ALA A 75 3.25 50.24 1.56
CA ALA A 75 1.98 50.07 0.88
C ALA A 75 1.49 48.61 0.92
N CYS A 76 2.41 47.64 0.77
CA CYS A 76 2.11 46.22 0.94
C CYS A 76 1.55 45.93 2.33
N LEU A 77 2.23 46.36 3.39
CA LEU A 77 1.79 46.16 4.77
C LEU A 77 0.44 46.83 5.02
N THR A 78 0.29 48.12 4.65
CA THR A 78 -0.95 48.88 4.89
C THR A 78 -2.17 48.20 4.28
N TYR A 79 -2.05 47.77 3.01
CA TYR A 79 -3.16 47.12 2.32
C TYR A 79 -3.50 45.76 2.92
N ASN A 80 -2.50 44.90 3.13
CA ASN A 80 -2.74 43.54 3.61
C ASN A 80 -3.21 43.50 5.07
N GLN A 81 -2.74 44.42 5.91
CA GLN A 81 -3.26 44.61 7.27
C GLN A 81 -4.71 45.11 7.26
N GLY A 82 -5.05 45.99 6.31
CA GLY A 82 -6.42 46.46 6.09
C GLY A 82 -7.38 45.33 5.74
N LEU A 83 -6.96 44.38 4.89
CA LEU A 83 -7.79 43.20 4.57
C LEU A 83 -8.06 42.33 5.80
N ILE A 84 -7.06 42.11 6.66
CA ILE A 84 -7.27 41.38 7.93
C ILE A 84 -8.30 42.11 8.80
N ASP A 85 -8.17 43.43 8.94
CA ASP A 85 -9.12 44.23 9.72
C ASP A 85 -10.55 44.13 9.16
N GLY A 86 -10.67 44.25 7.84
CA GLY A 86 -11.93 44.18 7.12
C GLY A 86 -12.64 42.84 7.27
N ILE A 87 -11.93 41.73 7.01
CA ILE A 87 -12.44 40.35 7.19
C ILE A 87 -12.92 40.11 8.62
N LEU A 88 -12.18 40.57 9.63
CA LEU A 88 -12.59 40.40 11.02
C LEU A 88 -13.77 41.32 11.39
N GLN A 89 -13.84 42.52 10.79
CA GLN A 89 -14.93 43.47 11.00
C GLN A 89 -16.25 43.02 10.37
N THR A 90 -16.23 42.32 9.23
CA THR A 90 -17.43 41.73 8.62
C THR A 90 -18.01 40.58 9.44
N GLY A 91 -17.22 40.05 10.38
CA GLY A 91 -17.67 39.13 11.43
C GLY A 91 -17.21 37.70 11.23
N TRP A 92 -16.34 37.41 10.26
CA TRP A 92 -15.78 36.07 10.07
C TRP A 92 -15.12 35.55 11.36
N LYS A 93 -15.35 34.27 11.67
CA LYS A 93 -14.73 33.58 12.81
C LYS A 93 -13.50 32.80 12.38
N MET A 94 -12.49 33.55 11.94
CA MET A 94 -11.18 33.03 11.53
C MET A 94 -10.24 33.03 12.73
N ASN A 95 -9.47 31.96 12.91
CA ASN A 95 -8.46 31.85 13.96
C ASN A 95 -7.07 31.49 13.42
N PHE A 96 -6.91 31.29 12.11
CA PHE A 96 -5.57 31.22 11.51
C PHE A 96 -5.51 31.83 10.11
N ILE A 97 -4.27 32.14 9.69
CA ILE A 97 -3.93 32.62 8.36
C ILE A 97 -2.79 31.78 7.78
N ARG A 98 -2.95 31.34 6.53
CA ARG A 98 -1.85 30.78 5.73
C ARG A 98 -1.12 31.91 5.01
N LEU A 99 0.12 32.17 5.41
CA LEU A 99 0.96 33.27 4.96
C LEU A 99 1.90 32.78 3.86
N HIS A 100 1.65 33.20 2.61
CA HIS A 100 2.51 32.88 1.47
C HIS A 100 3.70 33.84 1.38
N MET A 101 4.92 33.33 1.59
CA MET A 101 6.16 34.09 1.42
C MET A 101 6.55 34.29 -0.06
N ASP A 102 5.71 34.99 -0.82
CA ASP A 102 5.74 35.05 -2.29
C ASP A 102 7.14 35.33 -2.92
N PRO A 103 7.53 34.58 -4.00
CA PRO A 103 8.80 34.74 -4.69
C PRO A 103 9.09 36.14 -5.22
N TYR A 104 8.08 36.99 -5.42
CA TYR A 104 8.26 38.39 -5.76
C TYR A 104 9.35 39.02 -4.88
N TRP A 105 9.29 38.80 -3.57
CA TRP A 105 10.20 39.41 -2.60
C TRP A 105 11.61 38.81 -2.61
N SER A 106 11.73 37.49 -2.81
CA SER A 106 13.00 36.78 -2.73
C SER A 106 13.75 36.70 -4.06
N ASN A 107 13.07 36.83 -5.19
CA ASN A 107 13.70 36.76 -6.51
C ASN A 107 14.47 38.04 -6.85
N THR A 108 15.55 37.87 -7.62
CA THR A 108 16.37 38.94 -8.18
C THR A 108 15.55 39.72 -9.22
N PRO A 109 15.30 41.03 -9.03
CA PRO A 109 14.47 41.80 -9.95
C PRO A 109 15.03 41.81 -11.37
N GLY A 110 14.17 41.57 -12.35
CA GLY A 110 14.52 41.56 -13.77
C GLY A 110 15.04 40.23 -14.32
N VAL A 111 15.27 39.22 -13.46
CA VAL A 111 15.51 37.84 -13.91
C VAL A 111 14.18 37.21 -14.31
N GLN A 112 14.13 36.65 -15.52
CA GLN A 112 12.95 35.92 -16.00
C GLN A 112 12.91 34.54 -15.36
N VAL A 113 11.73 34.11 -14.93
CA VAL A 113 11.46 32.79 -14.35
C VAL A 113 10.29 32.15 -15.07
N ASN A 114 10.29 30.82 -15.14
CA ASN A 114 9.19 30.05 -15.71
C ASN A 114 8.27 29.51 -14.60
N GLY A 115 7.40 30.37 -14.06
CA GLY A 115 6.46 30.01 -12.99
C GLY A 115 7.07 30.08 -11.58
N GLU A 116 6.25 29.78 -10.57
CA GLU A 116 6.65 29.86 -9.15
C GLU A 116 7.57 28.70 -8.70
N ASN A 117 7.68 27.64 -9.49
CA ASN A 117 8.56 26.50 -9.22
C ASN A 117 10.03 26.74 -9.63
N ASP A 118 10.28 27.78 -10.41
CA ASP A 118 11.61 28.12 -10.91
C ASP A 118 12.38 28.96 -9.87
N ILE A 119 13.26 28.27 -9.13
CA ILE A 119 14.11 28.89 -8.10
C ILE A 119 15.38 29.56 -8.65
N SER A 120 15.58 29.64 -9.98
CA SER A 120 16.81 30.17 -10.57
C SER A 120 17.07 31.64 -10.26
N ALA A 121 16.01 32.41 -9.97
CA ALA A 121 16.11 33.81 -9.60
C ALA A 121 16.23 34.05 -8.08
N PHE A 122 16.11 33.02 -7.25
CA PHE A 122 16.09 33.16 -5.80
C PHE A 122 17.38 33.79 -5.27
N ASP A 123 17.25 34.88 -4.51
CA ASP A 123 18.35 35.53 -3.80
C ASP A 123 18.11 35.43 -2.29
N PHE A 124 18.98 34.67 -1.62
CA PHE A 124 18.86 34.43 -0.19
C PHE A 124 19.02 35.71 0.66
N ASN A 125 19.80 36.70 0.23
CA ASN A 125 19.89 37.98 0.95
C ASN A 125 18.61 38.81 0.83
N ARG A 126 17.96 38.77 -0.34
CA ARG A 126 16.64 39.38 -0.51
C ARG A 126 15.59 38.68 0.33
N PHE A 127 15.57 37.34 0.33
CA PHE A 127 14.70 36.57 1.21
C PHE A 127 14.84 37.00 2.69
N LYS A 128 16.07 37.04 3.22
CA LYS A 128 16.31 37.52 4.60
C LYS A 128 15.78 38.93 4.84
N THR A 129 16.03 39.83 3.88
CA THR A 129 15.60 41.24 3.98
C THR A 129 14.07 41.35 4.09
N TYR A 130 13.33 40.63 3.26
CA TYR A 130 11.87 40.73 3.23
C TYR A 130 11.15 39.77 4.19
N LEU A 131 11.82 38.74 4.69
CA LEU A 131 11.40 38.05 5.90
C LEU A 131 11.24 39.06 7.05
N ASP A 132 12.25 39.91 7.26
CA ASP A 132 12.23 40.93 8.32
C ASP A 132 11.30 42.12 8.03
N GLN A 133 11.17 42.52 6.76
CA GLN A 133 10.44 43.74 6.40
C GLN A 133 8.97 43.52 6.04
N VAL A 134 8.59 42.33 5.59
CA VAL A 134 7.22 42.04 5.13
C VAL A 134 6.60 40.91 5.95
N PHE A 135 7.18 39.71 5.89
CA PHE A 135 6.51 38.51 6.39
C PHE A 135 6.43 38.45 7.91
N ILE A 136 7.49 38.82 8.63
CA ILE A 136 7.47 38.89 10.10
C ILE A 136 6.51 39.99 10.59
N PRO A 137 6.56 41.24 10.09
CA PRO A 137 5.58 42.26 10.48
C PRO A 137 4.13 41.86 10.20
N MET A 138 3.86 41.16 9.11
CA MET A 138 2.52 40.63 8.82
C MET A 138 2.11 39.51 9.77
N ALA A 139 3.03 38.60 10.11
CA ALA A 139 2.77 37.56 11.10
C ALA A 139 2.49 38.16 12.48
N GLU A 140 3.31 39.11 12.94
CA GLU A 140 3.09 39.83 14.21
C GLU A 140 1.74 40.56 14.22
N TYR A 141 1.35 41.17 13.09
CA TYR A 141 0.05 41.82 12.95
C TYR A 141 -1.11 40.81 13.05
N ALA A 142 -1.06 39.73 12.29
CA ALA A 142 -2.07 38.67 12.33
C ALA A 142 -2.24 38.10 13.75
N ILE A 143 -1.12 37.83 14.44
CA ILE A 143 -1.13 37.39 15.84
C ILE A 143 -1.81 38.43 16.73
N SER A 144 -1.51 39.73 16.55
CA SER A 144 -2.15 40.80 17.33
C SER A 144 -3.67 40.89 17.10
N LYS A 145 -4.17 40.30 16.02
CA LYS A 145 -5.58 40.24 15.63
C LYS A 145 -6.24 38.90 15.98
N GLY A 146 -5.53 38.02 16.66
CA GLY A 146 -6.10 36.75 17.10
C GLY A 146 -5.97 35.60 16.10
N LEU A 147 -5.02 35.68 15.16
CA LEU A 147 -4.82 34.65 14.13
C LEU A 147 -3.49 33.91 14.35
N TYR A 148 -3.53 32.58 14.44
CA TYR A 148 -2.34 31.74 14.29
C TYR A 148 -1.80 31.88 12.86
N VAL A 149 -0.49 31.76 12.69
CA VAL A 149 0.15 31.96 11.39
C VAL A 149 0.79 30.65 10.93
N VAL A 150 0.42 30.20 9.73
CA VAL A 150 1.07 29.09 9.04
C VAL A 150 1.88 29.68 7.90
N MET A 151 3.20 29.72 8.04
CA MET A 151 4.08 30.23 6.98
C MET A 151 4.38 29.10 5.99
N ARG A 152 4.23 29.38 4.68
CA ARG A 152 4.71 28.49 3.61
C ARG A 152 5.91 29.10 2.88
N PRO A 153 6.80 28.32 2.24
CA PRO A 153 8.02 28.85 1.65
C PRO A 153 7.71 29.70 0.40
N PRO A 154 8.69 30.44 -0.14
CA PRO A 154 8.54 31.06 -1.45
C PRO A 154 8.40 30.00 -2.54
N GLY A 155 7.34 30.14 -3.34
CA GLY A 155 7.11 29.39 -4.57
C GLY A 155 6.37 28.06 -4.37
N VAL A 156 6.34 27.26 -5.43
CA VAL A 156 5.72 25.93 -5.47
C VAL A 156 6.76 24.87 -5.82
N CYS A 157 6.49 23.58 -5.59
CA CYS A 157 7.44 22.54 -5.95
C CYS A 157 7.61 22.44 -7.48
N PRO A 158 8.82 22.09 -7.97
CA PRO A 158 8.98 21.52 -9.29
C PRO A 158 8.10 20.27 -9.48
N GLU A 159 7.74 19.97 -10.72
CA GLU A 159 6.94 18.79 -11.07
C GLU A 159 7.63 17.49 -10.65
N GLU A 160 8.95 17.41 -10.82
CA GLU A 160 9.77 16.29 -10.41
C GLU A 160 10.77 16.71 -9.33
N ILE A 161 10.77 16.02 -8.18
CA ILE A 161 11.76 16.19 -7.11
C ILE A 161 12.54 14.91 -6.83
N ALA A 162 13.76 15.04 -6.32
CA ALA A 162 14.61 13.92 -5.92
C ALA A 162 15.42 14.25 -4.67
N ILE A 163 15.74 13.22 -3.88
CA ILE A 163 16.59 13.38 -2.69
C ILE A 163 17.93 14.00 -3.11
N GLY A 164 18.30 15.11 -2.46
CA GLY A 164 19.53 15.85 -2.69
C GLY A 164 19.46 16.86 -3.83
N ASP A 165 18.31 17.04 -4.49
CA ASP A 165 18.16 17.99 -5.57
C ASP A 165 18.28 19.46 -5.12
N ALA A 166 18.32 20.37 -6.10
CA ALA A 166 18.46 21.80 -5.84
C ALA A 166 17.28 22.36 -5.00
N TYR A 167 16.08 21.80 -5.17
CA TYR A 167 14.89 22.28 -4.45
C TYR A 167 14.90 21.85 -2.98
N GLN A 168 15.39 20.64 -2.67
CA GLN A 168 15.54 20.16 -1.29
C GLN A 168 16.56 21.01 -0.55
N GLN A 169 17.71 21.28 -1.19
CA GLN A 169 18.74 22.13 -0.62
C GLN A 169 18.24 23.56 -0.40
N TYR A 170 17.42 24.07 -1.32
CA TYR A 170 16.72 25.33 -1.18
C TYR A 170 15.79 25.35 0.06
N LEU A 171 14.93 24.34 0.23
CA LEU A 171 14.03 24.24 1.38
C LEU A 171 14.80 24.11 2.70
N ILE A 172 15.86 23.30 2.75
CA ILE A 172 16.75 23.18 3.92
C ILE A 172 17.36 24.54 4.27
N GLN A 173 17.83 25.31 3.28
CA GLN A 173 18.40 26.64 3.50
C GLN A 173 17.37 27.64 4.03
N VAL A 174 16.18 27.69 3.42
CA VAL A 174 15.09 28.59 3.82
C VAL A 174 14.62 28.27 5.24
N TRP A 175 14.25 27.01 5.49
CA TRP A 175 13.68 26.60 6.77
C TRP A 175 14.71 26.59 7.90
N GLY A 176 15.95 26.19 7.63
CA GLY A 176 17.04 26.29 8.60
C GLY A 176 17.27 27.72 9.08
N TYR A 177 17.13 28.72 8.18
CA TYR A 177 17.23 30.14 8.56
C TYR A 177 15.99 30.64 9.31
N VAL A 178 14.80 30.34 8.80
CA VAL A 178 13.52 30.74 9.43
C VAL A 178 13.42 30.20 10.85
N ALA A 179 13.77 28.93 11.08
CA ALA A 179 13.75 28.28 12.38
C ALA A 179 14.74 28.88 13.40
N GLN A 180 15.79 29.56 12.93
CA GLN A 180 16.76 30.24 13.80
C GLN A 180 16.33 31.66 14.16
N HIS A 181 15.38 32.24 13.43
CA HIS A 181 15.03 33.65 13.59
C HIS A 181 14.41 33.91 14.98
N PRO A 182 14.91 34.88 15.78
CA PRO A 182 14.48 35.07 17.18
C PRO A 182 12.99 35.33 17.39
N LYS A 183 12.30 35.86 16.37
CA LYS A 183 10.85 36.11 16.41
C LYS A 183 9.98 34.90 16.01
N LEU A 184 10.58 33.90 15.35
CA LEU A 184 9.88 32.76 14.76
C LEU A 184 10.17 31.45 15.53
N LYS A 185 11.42 31.29 15.97
CA LYS A 185 11.88 30.15 16.77
C LYS A 185 11.01 29.95 18.01
N ASN A 186 10.35 28.79 18.08
CA ASN A 186 9.46 28.40 19.19
C ASN A 186 8.35 29.41 19.48
N ASN A 187 7.97 30.23 18.49
CA ASN A 187 6.85 31.14 18.66
C ASN A 187 5.56 30.31 18.81
N PRO A 188 4.78 30.50 19.90
CA PRO A 188 3.62 29.67 20.21
C PRO A 188 2.47 29.84 19.21
N ASN A 189 2.51 30.88 18.38
CA ASN A 189 1.46 31.22 17.44
C ASN A 189 1.88 31.08 15.96
N ILE A 190 3.09 30.58 15.68
CA ILE A 190 3.61 30.42 14.31
C ILE A 190 3.98 28.95 14.04
N MET A 191 3.51 28.46 12.90
CA MET A 191 3.72 27.11 12.37
C MET A 191 4.31 27.17 10.96
N PHE A 192 4.91 26.08 10.48
CA PHE A 192 5.61 26.02 9.20
C PHE A 192 5.03 24.92 8.30
N GLU A 193 4.54 25.28 7.12
CA GLU A 193 4.20 24.34 6.05
C GLU A 193 5.42 24.17 5.16
N LEU A 194 6.00 22.97 5.09
CA LEU A 194 7.37 22.82 4.61
C LEU A 194 7.55 23.02 3.10
N ALA A 195 6.54 22.71 2.29
CA ALA A 195 6.53 22.97 0.85
C ALA A 195 5.10 23.04 0.33
N ASN A 196 4.92 23.67 -0.83
CA ASN A 196 3.65 23.70 -1.54
C ASN A 196 3.67 22.77 -2.75
N GLU A 197 2.68 21.88 -2.83
CA GLU A 197 2.33 21.03 -3.96
C GLU A 197 3.47 20.19 -4.57
N PRO A 198 4.17 19.32 -3.81
CA PRO A 198 4.93 18.24 -4.43
C PRO A 198 4.04 17.42 -5.37
N VAL A 199 4.54 17.14 -6.57
CA VAL A 199 3.81 16.36 -7.60
C VAL A 199 4.36 14.96 -7.67
N ASP A 200 5.53 14.77 -8.29
CA ASP A 200 6.21 13.49 -8.44
C ASP A 200 7.58 13.49 -7.74
N ILE A 201 7.97 12.33 -7.22
CA ILE A 201 9.31 12.11 -6.65
C ILE A 201 10.00 10.94 -7.36
N LEU A 202 11.33 10.96 -7.44
CA LEU A 202 12.11 9.80 -7.88
C LEU A 202 12.02 8.66 -6.86
N GLY A 203 11.28 7.61 -7.19
CA GLY A 203 11.06 6.42 -6.39
C GLY A 203 12.26 5.50 -6.25
N SER A 204 12.13 4.49 -5.38
CA SER A 204 13.18 3.49 -5.13
C SER A 204 13.53 2.62 -6.35
N ASP A 205 12.63 2.52 -7.32
CA ASP A 205 12.82 1.79 -8.59
C ASP A 205 13.47 2.64 -9.70
N GLY A 206 13.76 3.92 -9.40
CA GLY A 206 14.37 4.85 -10.35
C GLY A 206 13.37 5.52 -11.31
N THR A 207 12.07 5.45 -11.04
CA THR A 207 11.02 6.14 -11.80
C THR A 207 10.46 7.35 -11.05
N TYR A 208 10.01 8.38 -11.77
CA TYR A 208 9.26 9.50 -11.16
C TYR A 208 7.78 9.14 -11.06
N GLY A 209 7.16 9.47 -9.93
CA GLY A 209 5.73 9.27 -9.71
C GLY A 209 5.26 9.64 -8.31
N ALA A 210 3.97 9.41 -8.05
CA ALA A 210 3.28 9.87 -6.85
C ALA A 210 2.47 8.80 -6.09
N GLY A 211 2.42 7.56 -6.61
CA GLY A 211 1.35 6.61 -6.27
C GLY A 211 1.77 5.28 -5.62
N THR A 212 3.06 5.01 -5.41
CA THR A 212 3.54 3.73 -4.85
C THR A 212 4.26 3.92 -3.53
N GLN A 213 4.30 2.87 -2.69
CA GLN A 213 5.04 2.92 -1.41
C GLN A 213 6.51 3.33 -1.61
N GLY A 214 7.15 2.87 -2.69
CA GLY A 214 8.53 3.22 -3.01
C GLY A 214 8.75 4.72 -3.28
N HIS A 215 7.71 5.45 -3.70
CA HIS A 215 7.73 6.92 -3.81
C HIS A 215 7.59 7.58 -2.43
N PHE A 216 6.65 7.11 -1.60
CA PHE A 216 6.45 7.62 -0.24
C PHE A 216 7.67 7.39 0.67
N ASP A 217 8.37 6.27 0.53
CA ASP A 217 9.61 6.00 1.26
C ASP A 217 10.70 7.04 0.96
N LYS A 218 10.78 7.48 -0.30
CA LYS A 218 11.68 8.56 -0.72
C LYS A 218 11.20 9.92 -0.25
N LEU A 219 9.90 10.14 -0.25
CA LEU A 219 9.26 11.37 0.22
C LEU A 219 9.52 11.61 1.72
N LYS A 220 9.40 10.54 2.52
CA LYS A 220 9.76 10.55 3.93
C LYS A 220 11.22 10.97 4.13
N ILE A 221 12.17 10.39 3.41
CA ILE A 221 13.60 10.79 3.50
C ILE A 221 13.78 12.25 3.07
N TYR A 222 13.07 12.67 2.01
CA TYR A 222 13.15 14.02 1.48
C TYR A 222 12.74 15.07 2.54
N PHE A 223 11.57 14.89 3.14
CA PHE A 223 11.04 15.84 4.13
C PHE A 223 11.62 15.67 5.53
N GLN A 224 12.08 14.47 5.91
CA GLN A 224 12.79 14.28 7.19
C GLN A 224 14.04 15.16 7.27
N ALA A 225 14.80 15.30 6.18
CA ALA A 225 15.98 16.17 6.15
C ALA A 225 15.62 17.66 6.42
N ILE A 226 14.46 18.11 5.96
CA ILE A 226 13.97 19.47 6.18
C ILE A 226 13.47 19.64 7.61
N VAL A 227 12.75 18.63 8.13
CA VAL A 227 12.31 18.57 9.54
C VAL A 227 13.52 18.65 10.47
N ASP A 228 14.56 17.85 10.21
CA ASP A 228 15.78 17.80 11.01
C ASP A 228 16.48 19.17 11.03
N ALA A 229 16.57 19.84 9.87
CA ALA A 229 17.13 21.18 9.76
C ALA A 229 16.37 22.23 10.60
N VAL A 230 15.04 22.14 10.66
CA VAL A 230 14.24 22.99 11.56
C VAL A 230 14.50 22.64 13.03
N ARG A 231 14.53 21.33 13.35
CA ARG A 231 14.69 20.81 14.71
C ARG A 231 16.07 21.07 15.32
N GLU A 232 17.09 21.40 14.51
CA GLU A 232 18.36 21.96 15.02
C GLU A 232 18.15 23.21 15.88
N SER A 233 17.08 23.97 15.64
CA SER A 233 16.86 25.26 16.28
C SER A 233 15.49 25.44 16.91
N ALA A 234 14.44 24.81 16.38
CA ALA A 234 13.07 25.12 16.77
C ALA A 234 12.14 23.89 16.84
N ASN A 235 11.17 23.97 17.74
CA ASN A 235 10.13 22.98 17.98
C ASN A 235 8.74 23.48 17.55
N ASN A 236 8.67 24.43 16.60
CA ASN A 236 7.41 24.87 15.99
C ASN A 236 6.70 23.66 15.34
N ILE A 237 5.36 23.74 15.25
CA ILE A 237 4.55 22.76 14.53
C ILE A 237 4.87 22.82 13.05
N LEU A 238 5.10 21.64 12.46
CA LEU A 238 5.41 21.47 11.04
C LEU A 238 4.25 20.79 10.34
N TRP A 239 3.85 21.32 9.19
CA TRP A 239 2.87 20.73 8.30
C TRP A 239 3.58 20.14 7.09
N ILE A 240 3.59 18.80 7.02
CA ILE A 240 4.29 18.03 6.01
C ILE A 240 3.39 17.84 4.79
N PRO A 241 3.85 18.14 3.56
CA PRO A 241 3.07 17.95 2.36
C PRO A 241 3.13 16.50 1.84
N GLY A 242 2.14 16.16 1.02
CA GLY A 242 2.06 14.92 0.24
C GLY A 242 2.36 15.13 -1.25
N LEU A 243 2.25 14.06 -2.02
CA LEU A 243 2.46 14.06 -3.48
C LEU A 243 1.16 14.37 -4.24
N GLY A 244 1.25 14.46 -5.56
CA GLY A 244 0.10 14.70 -6.44
C GLY A 244 -0.60 16.01 -6.12
N TYR A 245 0.14 17.11 -6.07
CA TYR A 245 -0.35 18.43 -5.67
C TYR A 245 -0.93 18.40 -4.25
N GLN A 246 -0.27 17.71 -3.30
CA GLN A 246 -0.79 17.54 -1.93
C GLN A 246 -2.14 16.81 -1.83
N SER A 247 -2.44 15.88 -2.76
CA SER A 247 -3.61 15.01 -2.69
C SER A 247 -3.32 13.56 -2.25
N LEU A 248 -2.06 13.13 -2.22
CA LEU A 248 -1.71 11.72 -1.96
C LEU A 248 -0.82 11.56 -0.72
N TYR A 249 -1.27 10.76 0.26
CA TYR A 249 -0.55 10.54 1.54
C TYR A 249 -0.56 9.09 2.01
N SER A 250 -1.18 8.18 1.27
CA SER A 250 -1.46 6.82 1.73
C SER A 250 -0.23 6.08 2.27
N GLY A 251 0.94 6.27 1.63
CA GLY A 251 2.17 5.59 2.02
C GLY A 251 2.89 6.15 3.25
N TYR A 252 2.53 7.35 3.74
CA TYR A 252 3.08 7.86 5.00
C TYR A 252 2.64 7.02 6.21
N ALA A 253 1.51 6.34 6.16
CA ALA A 253 1.08 5.47 7.26
C ALA A 253 2.04 4.30 7.52
N ALA A 254 2.69 3.79 6.48
CA ALA A 254 3.71 2.74 6.61
C ALA A 254 5.05 3.29 7.11
N ASN A 255 5.37 4.56 6.78
CA ASN A 255 6.65 5.18 7.12
C ASN A 255 6.46 6.69 7.41
N PRO A 256 5.92 7.04 8.60
CA PRO A 256 5.56 8.42 8.93
C PRO A 256 6.80 9.27 9.23
N ILE A 257 6.68 10.60 9.13
CA ILE A 257 7.73 11.53 9.57
C ILE A 257 7.96 11.35 11.08
N GLU A 258 9.22 11.41 11.50
CA GLU A 258 9.63 11.23 12.89
C GLU A 258 9.91 12.58 13.53
N GLY A 259 9.53 12.70 14.80
CA GLY A 259 9.73 13.89 15.62
C GLY A 259 8.43 14.39 16.25
N ASP A 260 8.57 15.33 17.18
CA ASP A 260 7.43 15.96 17.84
C ASP A 260 6.81 17.06 16.97
N ASN A 261 5.57 17.44 17.26
CA ASN A 261 4.88 18.56 16.62
C ASN A 261 4.81 18.46 15.09
N ILE A 262 4.42 17.28 14.59
CA ILE A 262 4.26 16.97 13.18
C ILE A 262 2.77 16.82 12.85
N GLY A 263 2.30 17.58 11.86
CA GLY A 263 1.01 17.44 11.21
C GLY A 263 1.19 17.37 9.69
N TYR A 264 0.11 17.22 8.93
CA TYR A 264 0.17 17.11 7.47
C TYR A 264 -0.69 18.18 6.79
N ALA A 265 -0.12 18.88 5.81
CA ALA A 265 -0.81 19.88 5.00
C ALA A 265 -1.41 19.21 3.75
N VAL A 266 -2.72 19.33 3.55
CA VAL A 266 -3.49 18.67 2.48
C VAL A 266 -4.16 19.70 1.59
N HIS A 267 -4.21 19.48 0.28
CA HIS A 267 -5.06 20.26 -0.63
C HIS A 267 -6.28 19.41 -0.99
N VAL A 268 -7.46 20.05 -1.09
CA VAL A 268 -8.70 19.34 -1.42
C VAL A 268 -9.52 20.20 -2.37
N TYR A 269 -9.66 19.76 -3.61
CA TYR A 269 -10.46 20.43 -4.63
C TYR A 269 -11.50 19.49 -5.24
N PRO A 270 -12.60 20.02 -5.82
CA PRO A 270 -13.53 19.24 -6.61
C PRO A 270 -12.85 18.38 -7.68
N GLY A 271 -13.28 17.12 -7.80
CA GLY A 271 -12.69 16.10 -8.66
C GLY A 271 -11.59 15.28 -7.98
N TRP A 272 -10.95 15.78 -6.92
CA TRP A 272 -9.98 15.01 -6.15
C TRP A 272 -10.69 14.02 -5.25
N PHE A 273 -10.05 12.89 -4.94
CA PHE A 273 -10.62 11.84 -4.11
C PHE A 273 -11.96 11.30 -4.64
N ASN A 274 -12.23 11.41 -5.95
CA ASN A 274 -13.54 11.17 -6.58
C ASN A 274 -14.67 12.05 -6.05
N SER A 275 -14.34 13.21 -5.46
CA SER A 275 -15.31 14.23 -5.14
C SER A 275 -16.03 14.73 -6.39
N GLY A 276 -17.29 15.14 -6.24
CA GLY A 276 -18.22 15.43 -7.35
C GLY A 276 -19.02 14.23 -7.86
N GLN A 277 -18.74 13.01 -7.37
CA GLN A 277 -19.51 11.79 -7.68
C GLN A 277 -20.43 11.34 -6.52
N GLY A 278 -20.71 12.25 -5.59
CA GLY A 278 -21.47 11.98 -4.36
C GLY A 278 -20.60 11.62 -3.15
N TYR A 279 -21.25 11.45 -2.01
CA TYR A 279 -20.57 11.26 -0.72
C TYR A 279 -19.72 9.99 -0.63
N GLU A 280 -20.24 8.84 -1.07
CA GLU A 280 -19.56 7.54 -0.89
C GLU A 280 -18.23 7.47 -1.67
N PRO A 281 -18.16 7.84 -2.97
CA PRO A 281 -16.88 7.91 -3.69
C PRO A 281 -15.89 8.89 -3.05
N PHE A 282 -16.35 10.07 -2.64
CA PHE A 282 -15.50 11.07 -2.00
C PHE A 282 -14.91 10.55 -0.68
N ARG A 283 -15.76 10.00 0.19
CA ARG A 283 -15.33 9.40 1.45
C ARG A 283 -14.34 8.26 1.21
N ASN A 284 -14.54 7.42 0.20
CA ASN A 284 -13.62 6.33 -0.11
C ASN A 284 -12.26 6.86 -0.62
N GLY A 285 -12.25 7.88 -1.47
CA GLY A 285 -11.01 8.53 -1.91
C GLY A 285 -10.24 9.16 -0.74
N TRP A 286 -10.95 9.85 0.17
CA TRP A 286 -10.37 10.38 1.40
C TRP A 286 -9.81 9.26 2.29
N ASN A 287 -10.58 8.18 2.48
CA ASN A 287 -10.18 7.02 3.28
C ASN A 287 -8.93 6.33 2.74
N ASN A 288 -8.74 6.34 1.42
CA ASN A 288 -7.58 5.74 0.79
C ASN A 288 -6.36 6.64 0.89
N GLN A 289 -6.53 7.96 0.73
CA GLN A 289 -5.40 8.87 0.57
C GLN A 289 -5.03 9.65 1.83
N VAL A 290 -6.00 10.17 2.59
CA VAL A 290 -5.77 11.10 3.70
C VAL A 290 -6.06 10.48 5.06
N GLN A 291 -7.10 9.66 5.19
CA GLN A 291 -7.43 9.01 6.46
C GLN A 291 -6.25 8.26 7.11
N PRO A 292 -5.37 7.56 6.36
CA PRO A 292 -4.24 6.85 6.97
C PRO A 292 -3.31 7.75 7.79
N ILE A 293 -3.09 9.00 7.35
CA ILE A 293 -2.32 9.98 8.12
C ILE A 293 -3.18 10.72 9.17
N ALA A 294 -4.46 10.95 8.87
CA ALA A 294 -5.38 11.57 9.82
C ALA A 294 -5.59 10.69 11.07
N ASP A 295 -5.39 9.37 10.96
CA ASP A 295 -5.49 8.47 12.10
C ASP A 295 -4.37 8.64 13.14
N MET A 296 -3.23 9.22 12.74
CA MET A 296 -2.05 9.34 13.60
C MET A 296 -1.58 10.77 13.87
N ALA A 297 -1.94 11.74 13.03
CA ALA A 297 -1.49 13.12 13.12
C ALA A 297 -2.62 14.12 12.76
N PRO A 298 -2.55 15.38 13.23
CA PRO A 298 -3.50 16.40 12.83
C PRO A 298 -3.31 16.76 11.35
N ILE A 299 -4.43 17.09 10.72
CA ILE A 299 -4.47 17.51 9.31
C ILE A 299 -4.77 19.00 9.25
N MET A 300 -4.15 19.68 8.30
CA MET A 300 -4.54 21.02 7.89
C MET A 300 -4.82 21.05 6.40
N VAL A 301 -6.07 21.29 6.00
CA VAL A 301 -6.38 21.57 4.60
C VAL A 301 -5.98 23.01 4.29
N THR A 302 -4.84 23.16 3.61
CA THR A 302 -4.18 24.45 3.36
C THR A 302 -4.62 25.11 2.06
N GLU A 303 -5.35 24.40 1.19
CA GLU A 303 -6.03 24.95 0.03
C GLU A 303 -7.31 24.18 -0.31
N MET A 304 -8.38 24.93 -0.51
CA MET A 304 -9.70 24.42 -0.86
C MET A 304 -10.68 25.56 -1.15
N ASP A 305 -11.37 25.50 -2.28
CA ASP A 305 -12.50 26.34 -2.60
C ASP A 305 -13.49 25.60 -3.53
N TRP A 306 -14.68 26.17 -3.70
CA TRP A 306 -15.64 25.70 -4.71
C TRP A 306 -16.65 26.80 -5.04
N ALA A 307 -17.07 26.85 -6.29
CA ALA A 307 -18.23 27.64 -6.69
C ALA A 307 -18.84 27.10 -7.99
N PRO A 308 -20.13 27.39 -8.24
CA PRO A 308 -20.73 27.17 -9.54
C PRO A 308 -19.89 27.83 -10.65
N GLU A 309 -19.64 27.08 -11.73
CA GLU A 309 -18.75 27.50 -12.82
C GLU A 309 -19.10 28.88 -13.40
N LYS A 310 -20.39 29.24 -13.41
CA LYS A 310 -20.92 30.55 -13.86
C LYS A 310 -20.23 31.76 -13.24
N TYR A 311 -19.66 31.64 -12.04
CA TYR A 311 -19.00 32.76 -11.36
C TYR A 311 -17.54 32.94 -11.77
N ASN A 312 -16.87 31.86 -12.18
CA ASN A 312 -15.43 31.85 -12.45
C ASN A 312 -14.58 32.55 -11.37
N ALA A 313 -14.96 32.41 -10.10
CA ALA A 313 -14.36 33.12 -8.97
C ALA A 313 -13.58 32.22 -8.00
N SER A 314 -13.61 30.90 -8.22
CA SER A 314 -12.91 29.85 -7.46
C SER A 314 -12.08 28.97 -8.40
N TRP A 315 -11.11 28.22 -7.87
CA TRP A 315 -10.42 27.17 -8.63
C TRP A 315 -11.33 25.95 -8.80
N GLY A 316 -11.93 25.48 -7.70
CA GLY A 316 -12.88 24.38 -7.68
C GLY A 316 -14.21 24.74 -8.33
N LYS A 317 -14.68 23.89 -9.25
CA LYS A 317 -15.96 24.06 -9.97
C LYS A 317 -16.97 23.02 -9.51
N ASP A 318 -17.70 23.33 -8.44
CA ASP A 318 -18.74 22.47 -7.86
C ASP A 318 -19.66 23.32 -6.97
N ILE A 319 -20.67 22.68 -6.38
CA ILE A 319 -21.68 23.27 -5.51
C ILE A 319 -21.47 22.85 -4.05
N THR A 320 -22.18 23.52 -3.13
CA THR A 320 -22.21 23.13 -1.72
C THR A 320 -22.98 21.83 -1.55
N GLY A 321 -24.19 21.76 -2.11
CA GLY A 321 -25.03 20.57 -2.08
C GLY A 321 -25.49 20.12 -0.69
N ILE A 322 -25.65 18.81 -0.51
CA ILE A 322 -26.29 18.21 0.68
C ILE A 322 -25.35 17.18 1.31
N ALA A 323 -25.16 17.26 2.63
CA ALA A 323 -24.31 16.34 3.37
C ALA A 323 -24.78 14.88 3.25
N GLY A 324 -23.95 14.01 2.68
CA GLY A 324 -24.31 12.62 2.38
C GLY A 324 -25.00 12.41 1.03
N GLY A 325 -25.19 13.46 0.24
CA GLY A 325 -25.79 13.43 -1.09
C GLY A 325 -24.86 14.01 -2.15
N ASP A 326 -25.40 14.86 -3.01
CA ASP A 326 -24.66 15.55 -4.09
C ASP A 326 -23.95 16.81 -3.57
N GLY A 327 -22.91 17.26 -4.30
CA GLY A 327 -22.15 18.47 -4.03
C GLY A 327 -20.86 18.27 -3.23
N PHE A 328 -19.88 19.14 -3.46
CA PHE A 328 -18.56 19.04 -2.83
C PHE A 328 -18.57 19.57 -1.39
N GLY A 329 -19.05 20.80 -1.18
CA GLY A 329 -18.84 21.54 0.08
C GLY A 329 -19.44 20.86 1.30
N ALA A 330 -20.71 20.43 1.23
CA ALA A 330 -21.39 19.79 2.35
C ALA A 330 -20.85 18.39 2.65
N ASN A 331 -20.36 17.68 1.63
CA ASN A 331 -19.74 16.36 1.79
C ASN A 331 -18.34 16.44 2.39
N LEU A 332 -17.54 17.41 1.95
CA LEU A 332 -16.29 17.76 2.59
C LEU A 332 -16.51 18.07 4.07
N LYS A 333 -17.43 18.99 4.41
CA LYS A 333 -17.73 19.35 5.81
C LYS A 333 -18.03 18.08 6.63
N LYS A 334 -18.89 17.21 6.10
CA LYS A 334 -19.24 15.95 6.74
C LYS A 334 -18.02 15.04 6.97
N ILE A 335 -17.09 14.97 6.02
CA ILE A 335 -15.86 14.17 6.14
C ILE A 335 -14.93 14.76 7.21
N VAL A 336 -14.65 16.06 7.16
CA VAL A 336 -13.71 16.70 8.11
C VAL A 336 -14.26 16.70 9.54
N ASP A 337 -15.57 16.95 9.72
CA ASP A 337 -16.24 16.87 11.02
C ASP A 337 -16.19 15.44 11.58
N SER A 338 -16.36 14.43 10.73
CA SER A 338 -16.29 13.03 11.13
C SER A 338 -14.86 12.58 11.50
N CYS A 339 -13.84 13.21 10.94
CA CYS A 339 -12.44 12.98 11.31
C CYS A 339 -12.12 13.60 12.68
N GLY A 340 -12.65 14.79 12.94
CA GLY A 340 -12.53 15.50 14.23
C GLY A 340 -11.16 16.11 14.50
N ASN A 341 -10.18 15.97 13.61
CA ASN A 341 -8.81 16.48 13.76
C ASN A 341 -8.29 17.20 12.51
N VAL A 342 -9.19 17.80 11.75
CA VAL A 342 -8.88 18.50 10.49
C VAL A 342 -9.12 19.99 10.70
N SER A 343 -8.03 20.75 10.72
CA SER A 343 -8.05 22.20 10.52
C SER A 343 -8.19 22.49 9.02
N TRP A 344 -8.80 23.59 8.62
CA TRP A 344 -8.92 23.92 7.20
C TRP A 344 -9.18 25.40 6.95
N LEU A 345 -8.76 25.89 5.78
CA LEU A 345 -9.04 27.25 5.34
C LEU A 345 -9.98 27.31 4.13
N LEU A 346 -10.58 28.48 3.95
CA LEU A 346 -11.21 28.90 2.70
C LEU A 346 -10.19 29.58 1.81
N PHE A 347 -9.93 29.02 0.62
CA PHE A 347 -8.96 29.56 -0.35
C PHE A 347 -9.59 30.57 -1.32
N THR A 348 -10.34 31.52 -0.78
CA THR A 348 -10.90 32.66 -1.53
C THR A 348 -10.02 33.89 -1.33
N SER A 349 -9.89 34.73 -2.37
CA SER A 349 -9.08 35.95 -2.30
C SER A 349 -9.51 36.84 -1.11
N PRO A 350 -8.57 37.35 -0.28
CA PRO A 350 -8.92 38.10 0.93
C PRO A 350 -9.71 39.39 0.70
N ASP A 351 -9.58 40.05 -0.46
CA ASP A 351 -10.40 41.20 -0.85
C ASP A 351 -11.88 40.85 -1.00
N LEU A 352 -12.19 39.66 -1.54
CA LEU A 352 -13.56 39.17 -1.63
C LEU A 352 -14.14 38.79 -0.26
N LEU A 353 -13.29 38.32 0.67
CA LEU A 353 -13.70 38.04 2.06
C LEU A 353 -13.96 39.33 2.86
N ASP A 354 -13.20 40.39 2.58
CA ASP A 354 -13.44 41.75 3.11
C ASP A 354 -14.74 42.35 2.56
N ASP A 355 -15.05 42.12 1.27
CA ASP A 355 -16.31 42.56 0.65
C ASP A 355 -17.55 41.75 1.09
N PHE A 356 -17.38 40.67 1.86
CA PHE A 356 -18.48 39.81 2.29
C PHE A 356 -19.40 40.52 3.29
N THR A 357 -20.72 40.51 3.03
CA THR A 357 -21.69 41.25 3.86
C THR A 357 -22.48 40.37 4.83
N GLY A 358 -22.49 39.05 4.64
CA GLY A 358 -23.36 38.13 5.39
C GLY A 358 -24.86 38.33 5.13
N ILE A 359 -25.23 39.10 4.10
CA ILE A 359 -26.62 39.41 3.76
C ILE A 359 -27.06 38.56 2.56
N ALA A 360 -28.15 37.82 2.75
CA ALA A 360 -28.77 37.03 1.68
C ALA A 360 -29.32 37.99 0.59
N PRO A 361 -29.36 37.58 -0.70
CA PRO A 361 -29.97 38.41 -1.73
C PRO A 361 -31.45 38.67 -1.41
N ALA A 362 -31.96 39.83 -1.83
CA ALA A 362 -33.38 40.13 -1.67
C ALA A 362 -34.24 39.17 -2.49
N GLU A 363 -35.49 38.97 -2.08
CA GLU A 363 -36.42 38.10 -2.82
C GLU A 363 -36.54 38.54 -4.28
N GLY A 364 -36.23 37.62 -5.21
CA GLY A 364 -36.25 37.87 -6.65
C GLY A 364 -34.95 38.44 -7.24
N GLU A 365 -33.93 38.72 -6.43
CA GLU A 365 -32.59 39.04 -6.93
C GLU A 365 -31.79 37.78 -7.26
N ASN A 366 -30.88 37.89 -8.24
CA ASN A 366 -29.98 36.79 -8.59
C ASN A 366 -28.86 36.68 -7.55
N TYR A 367 -28.49 35.44 -7.24
CA TYR A 367 -27.29 35.16 -6.46
C TYR A 367 -26.02 35.67 -7.16
N VAL A 368 -25.10 36.23 -6.39
CA VAL A 368 -23.71 36.52 -6.76
C VAL A 368 -22.79 35.60 -5.97
N PHE A 369 -21.51 35.50 -6.37
CA PHE A 369 -20.54 34.60 -5.75
C PHE A 369 -20.51 34.69 -4.21
N LEU A 370 -20.56 35.90 -3.63
CA LEU A 370 -20.48 36.10 -2.18
C LEU A 370 -21.77 35.78 -1.41
N ASN A 371 -22.91 35.59 -2.08
CA ASN A 371 -24.18 35.32 -1.39
C ASN A 371 -24.96 34.12 -1.96
N ASP A 372 -24.37 33.37 -2.90
CA ASP A 372 -24.91 32.11 -3.39
C ASP A 372 -24.64 31.01 -2.34
N PRO A 373 -25.68 30.35 -1.78
CA PRO A 373 -25.51 29.22 -0.88
C PRO A 373 -24.70 28.05 -1.46
N GLU A 374 -24.62 27.96 -2.79
CA GLU A 374 -23.84 26.94 -3.49
C GLU A 374 -22.37 27.32 -3.73
N ALA A 375 -21.98 28.58 -3.47
CA ALA A 375 -20.59 29.04 -3.56
C ALA A 375 -19.96 29.09 -2.17
N CYS A 376 -18.68 28.74 -2.05
CA CYS A 376 -18.00 28.55 -0.77
C CYS A 376 -18.09 29.70 0.25
N PRO A 377 -18.11 31.02 -0.08
CA PRO A 377 -18.07 32.05 0.95
C PRO A 377 -19.28 32.01 1.89
N TRP A 378 -20.48 31.82 1.34
CA TRP A 378 -21.72 31.84 2.12
C TRP A 378 -21.82 30.71 3.18
N PRO A 379 -21.76 29.42 2.82
CA PRO A 379 -21.86 28.34 3.78
C PRO A 379 -20.67 28.34 4.75
N VAL A 380 -19.45 28.63 4.30
CA VAL A 380 -18.26 28.59 5.16
C VAL A 380 -18.32 29.67 6.22
N TYR A 381 -18.79 30.88 5.90
CA TYR A 381 -19.02 31.92 6.91
C TYR A 381 -19.92 31.40 8.04
N HIS A 382 -21.05 30.77 7.69
CA HIS A 382 -21.99 30.23 8.67
C HIS A 382 -21.42 29.05 9.45
N TRP A 383 -20.70 28.14 8.81
CA TRP A 383 -20.05 27.02 9.49
C TRP A 383 -18.97 27.49 10.46
N TYR A 384 -18.20 28.52 10.11
CA TYR A 384 -17.22 29.10 11.04
C TYR A 384 -17.90 29.77 12.25
N GLN A 385 -19.10 30.36 12.08
CA GLN A 385 -19.91 30.80 13.23
C GLN A 385 -20.40 29.63 14.09
N GLU A 386 -20.67 28.46 13.50
CA GLU A 386 -21.07 27.26 14.22
C GLU A 386 -19.89 26.70 15.04
N TYR A 387 -18.74 26.47 14.41
CA TYR A 387 -17.54 25.99 15.10
C TYR A 387 -17.10 26.95 16.22
N ALA A 388 -17.24 28.26 16.02
CA ALA A 388 -16.92 29.23 17.06
C ALA A 388 -17.76 29.12 18.34
N LYS A 389 -18.94 28.47 18.28
CA LYS A 389 -19.81 28.21 19.43
C LYS A 389 -19.48 26.90 20.15
N GLU A 390 -18.83 25.97 19.46
CA GLU A 390 -18.47 24.66 20.02
C GLU A 390 -17.24 24.75 20.94
N TYR A 391 -16.43 25.80 20.78
CA TYR A 391 -15.25 26.00 21.60
C TYR A 391 -15.61 26.63 22.96
N SER A 392 -15.35 25.91 24.06
CA SER A 392 -15.50 26.42 25.43
C SER A 392 -14.19 26.26 26.20
N PHE A 393 -13.70 27.35 26.80
CA PHE A 393 -12.40 27.43 27.46
C PHE A 393 -12.49 27.58 28.99
N GLU A 394 -13.59 27.15 29.62
CA GLU A 394 -13.56 26.93 31.08
C GLU A 394 -12.53 25.82 31.31
N GLY A 395 -11.30 26.21 31.69
CA GLY A 395 -10.11 25.36 31.58
C GLY A 395 -10.38 23.96 32.07
N ALA A 396 -9.95 22.95 31.28
CA ALA A 396 -10.25 21.53 31.44
C ALA A 396 -10.66 21.20 32.88
N ALA A 397 -11.97 21.24 33.14
CA ALA A 397 -12.49 20.86 34.43
C ALA A 397 -11.98 19.43 34.71
N ASP A 398 -11.88 19.04 35.99
CA ASP A 398 -11.48 17.67 36.32
C ASP A 398 -12.31 16.65 35.50
N ASP A 399 -13.58 16.96 35.21
CA ASP A 399 -14.47 16.15 34.38
C ASP A 399 -14.03 16.01 32.90
N TYR A 400 -13.46 17.06 32.28
CA TYR A 400 -12.89 17.02 30.93
C TYR A 400 -11.68 16.07 30.87
N LEU A 401 -10.87 16.02 31.93
CA LEU A 401 -9.68 15.16 31.96
C LEU A 401 -9.97 13.75 32.52
N THR A 402 -11.14 13.53 33.10
CA THR A 402 -11.49 12.27 33.77
C THR A 402 -12.00 11.23 32.77
N LEU A 403 -11.12 10.27 32.44
CA LEU A 403 -11.47 9.12 31.61
C LEU A 403 -12.52 8.24 32.31
N SER A 404 -13.68 8.10 31.68
CA SER A 404 -14.81 7.32 32.18
C SER A 404 -14.91 5.94 31.53
N ASP A 405 -14.71 5.85 30.22
CA ASP A 405 -14.86 4.59 29.46
C ASP A 405 -13.96 4.52 28.21
N LEU A 406 -13.80 3.33 27.65
CA LEU A 406 -13.05 3.07 26.42
C LEU A 406 -13.81 2.08 25.53
N VAL A 407 -14.15 2.52 24.31
CA VAL A 407 -15.02 1.77 23.38
C VAL A 407 -14.41 1.67 21.99
N VAL A 408 -14.52 0.53 21.33
CA VAL A 408 -14.18 0.39 19.90
C VAL A 408 -15.42 0.67 19.05
N GLU A 409 -15.37 1.63 18.11
CA GLU A 409 -16.55 2.03 17.32
C GLU A 409 -17.17 0.86 16.53
N SER A 410 -16.33 -0.05 16.01
CA SER A 410 -16.79 -1.25 15.28
C SER A 410 -17.45 -2.31 16.17
N GLY A 411 -17.43 -2.13 17.50
CA GLY A 411 -17.71 -3.17 18.48
C GLY A 411 -16.50 -4.09 18.72
N GLU A 412 -16.73 -5.18 19.46
CA GLU A 412 -15.68 -6.09 19.95
C GLU A 412 -15.26 -7.18 18.94
N LYS A 413 -15.79 -7.13 17.72
CA LYS A 413 -15.45 -8.07 16.63
C LYS A 413 -15.25 -7.32 15.34
N LEU A 414 -14.18 -7.65 14.62
CA LEU A 414 -13.87 -7.06 13.33
C LEU A 414 -13.33 -8.12 12.37
N THR A 415 -13.93 -8.22 11.20
CA THR A 415 -13.43 -9.07 10.11
C THR A 415 -12.71 -8.19 9.11
N LEU A 416 -11.55 -8.62 8.64
CA LEU A 416 -10.72 -7.90 7.68
C LEU A 416 -10.35 -8.81 6.51
N LEU A 417 -10.22 -8.21 5.34
CA LEU A 417 -9.65 -8.88 4.17
C LEU A 417 -8.15 -9.08 4.40
N THR A 418 -7.61 -10.27 4.10
CA THR A 418 -6.16 -10.50 4.16
C THR A 418 -5.41 -9.53 3.25
N GLY A 419 -4.30 -8.97 3.73
CA GLY A 419 -3.53 -7.93 3.04
C GLY A 419 -4.10 -6.52 3.16
N SER A 420 -5.31 -6.34 3.69
CA SER A 420 -5.88 -5.01 3.89
C SER A 420 -5.41 -4.34 5.19
N SER A 421 -5.73 -3.05 5.34
CA SER A 421 -5.53 -2.32 6.59
C SER A 421 -6.71 -1.40 6.90
N VAL A 422 -6.95 -1.15 8.20
CA VAL A 422 -8.04 -0.25 8.64
C VAL A 422 -7.64 0.51 9.90
N GLY A 423 -7.98 1.80 9.95
CA GLY A 423 -7.84 2.62 11.14
C GLY A 423 -8.91 2.27 12.17
N LEU A 424 -8.50 1.97 13.41
CA LEU A 424 -9.43 1.77 14.52
C LEU A 424 -9.85 3.11 15.10
N LYS A 425 -11.15 3.27 15.32
CA LYS A 425 -11.68 4.35 16.14
C LYS A 425 -11.88 3.87 17.57
N ILE A 426 -10.88 4.13 18.40
CA ILE A 426 -10.89 3.81 19.82
C ILE A 426 -11.37 5.04 20.57
N LYS A 427 -12.63 5.03 20.99
CA LYS A 427 -13.32 6.15 21.64
C LYS A 427 -13.06 6.13 23.13
N ALA A 428 -12.23 7.06 23.62
CA ALA A 428 -12.16 7.40 25.02
C ALA A 428 -13.33 8.33 25.36
N VAL A 429 -14.11 7.98 26.37
CA VAL A 429 -15.25 8.77 26.85
C VAL A 429 -14.87 9.44 28.16
N PHE A 430 -15.05 10.75 28.25
CA PHE A 430 -14.70 11.55 29.42
C PHE A 430 -15.94 11.89 30.26
N ALA A 431 -15.74 12.35 31.50
CA ALA A 431 -16.83 12.49 32.48
C ALA A 431 -17.82 13.63 32.15
N ASP A 432 -17.39 14.62 31.38
CA ASP A 432 -18.26 15.66 30.80
C ASP A 432 -19.06 15.18 29.57
N GLY A 433 -18.79 13.96 29.09
CA GLY A 433 -19.46 13.32 27.96
C GLY A 433 -18.78 13.49 26.60
N HIS A 434 -17.67 14.24 26.49
CA HIS A 434 -16.96 14.33 25.21
C HIS A 434 -16.19 13.03 24.91
N ILE A 435 -15.84 12.87 23.63
CA ILE A 435 -15.20 11.66 23.10
C ILE A 435 -13.96 12.05 22.30
N GLU A 436 -12.83 11.39 22.61
CA GLU A 436 -11.60 11.47 21.81
C GLU A 436 -11.32 10.12 21.13
N ASN A 437 -10.85 10.14 19.89
CA ASN A 437 -10.28 8.95 19.26
C ASN A 437 -8.81 8.80 19.67
N VAL A 438 -8.56 7.88 20.60
CA VAL A 438 -7.24 7.63 21.20
C VAL A 438 -6.49 6.47 20.53
N GLY A 439 -6.90 6.05 19.33
CA GLY A 439 -6.26 4.93 18.64
C GLY A 439 -4.75 5.08 18.46
N SER A 440 -4.25 6.27 18.14
CA SER A 440 -2.80 6.51 18.02
C SER A 440 -2.06 6.62 19.36
N LEU A 441 -2.78 6.73 20.48
CA LEU A 441 -2.24 6.89 21.84
C LEU A 441 -2.43 5.63 22.71
N ALA A 442 -3.27 4.69 22.27
CA ALA A 442 -3.56 3.48 23.02
C ALA A 442 -2.39 2.49 23.00
N GLU A 443 -2.29 1.71 24.07
CA GLU A 443 -1.37 0.58 24.18
C GLU A 443 -2.05 -0.69 23.67
N TYR A 444 -1.32 -1.48 22.89
CA TYR A 444 -1.84 -2.67 22.22
C TYR A 444 -1.05 -3.91 22.61
N THR A 445 -1.76 -4.99 22.95
CA THR A 445 -1.18 -6.33 23.11
C THR A 445 -1.92 -7.30 22.21
N ILE A 446 -1.18 -7.99 21.33
CA ILE A 446 -1.71 -8.93 20.35
C ILE A 446 -1.29 -10.35 20.74
N ASP A 447 -2.22 -11.30 20.77
CA ASP A 447 -1.93 -12.70 21.08
C ASP A 447 -1.32 -13.48 19.90
N ASN A 448 -1.63 -13.09 18.66
CA ASN A 448 -1.18 -13.71 17.43
C ASN A 448 -0.66 -12.67 16.41
N PRO A 449 0.55 -12.12 16.62
CA PRO A 449 1.13 -11.11 15.74
C PRO A 449 1.47 -11.63 14.34
N SER A 450 1.36 -12.95 14.10
CA SER A 450 1.55 -13.52 12.78
C SER A 450 0.33 -13.35 11.87
N VAL A 451 -0.84 -13.02 12.43
CA VAL A 451 -2.12 -12.82 11.72
C VAL A 451 -2.40 -11.35 11.48
N VAL A 452 -2.17 -10.50 12.50
CA VAL A 452 -2.33 -9.05 12.41
C VAL A 452 -1.21 -8.31 13.10
N GLU A 453 -0.95 -7.11 12.61
CA GLU A 453 -0.10 -6.10 13.23
C GLU A 453 -0.93 -4.84 13.51
N ILE A 454 -0.53 -4.04 14.49
CA ILE A 454 -1.13 -2.74 14.75
C ILE A 454 -0.03 -1.69 14.93
N SER A 455 -0.20 -0.55 14.27
CA SER A 455 0.69 0.60 14.39
C SER A 455 -0.13 1.88 14.30
N ASN A 456 0.10 2.82 15.23
CA ASN A 456 -0.58 4.11 15.31
C ASN A 456 -2.12 4.03 15.21
N GLY A 457 -2.71 3.02 15.87
CA GLY A 457 -4.16 2.79 15.84
C GLY A 457 -4.70 2.16 14.55
N ARG A 458 -3.83 1.76 13.60
CA ARG A 458 -4.20 1.09 12.36
C ARG A 458 -3.82 -0.38 12.38
N ILE A 459 -4.79 -1.26 12.12
CA ILE A 459 -4.56 -2.70 11.96
C ILE A 459 -4.12 -3.00 10.54
N TYR A 460 -3.11 -3.87 10.40
CA TYR A 460 -2.66 -4.48 9.16
C TYR A 460 -2.95 -5.98 9.22
N SER A 461 -3.70 -6.46 8.25
CA SER A 461 -4.11 -7.84 8.11
C SER A 461 -3.06 -8.62 7.32
N LEU A 462 -2.36 -9.57 7.93
CA LEU A 462 -1.17 -10.20 7.34
C LEU A 462 -1.47 -11.54 6.65
N LYS A 463 -2.26 -12.40 7.29
CA LYS A 463 -2.64 -13.72 6.76
C LYS A 463 -3.96 -14.18 7.36
N ASP A 464 -4.58 -15.20 6.77
CA ASP A 464 -5.79 -15.80 7.31
C ASP A 464 -5.58 -16.35 8.73
N GLY A 465 -6.53 -16.03 9.62
CA GLY A 465 -6.53 -16.51 11.00
C GLY A 465 -7.31 -15.61 11.94
N GLU A 466 -7.28 -15.96 13.22
CA GLU A 466 -7.87 -15.19 14.30
C GLU A 466 -6.78 -14.63 15.22
N ALA A 467 -7.06 -13.45 15.77
CA ALA A 467 -6.25 -12.79 16.78
C ALA A 467 -7.14 -12.00 17.74
N THR A 468 -6.70 -11.87 18.98
CA THR A 468 -7.30 -11.00 19.99
C THR A 468 -6.34 -9.86 20.32
N ILE A 469 -6.85 -8.63 20.25
CA ILE A 469 -6.14 -7.42 20.61
C ILE A 469 -6.71 -6.89 21.93
N ASN A 470 -5.86 -6.81 22.95
CA ASN A 470 -6.17 -6.08 24.18
C ASN A 470 -5.69 -4.63 24.02
N ILE A 471 -6.62 -3.69 24.18
CA ILE A 471 -6.42 -2.26 23.95
C ILE A 471 -6.55 -1.57 25.30
N ALA A 472 -5.52 -0.83 25.71
CA ALA A 472 -5.51 -0.07 26.95
C ALA A 472 -5.27 1.41 26.67
N TYR A 473 -5.91 2.29 27.43
CA TYR A 473 -5.64 3.72 27.39
C TYR A 473 -5.61 4.28 28.81
N THR A 474 -4.58 5.07 29.09
CA THR A 474 -4.41 5.78 30.36
C THR A 474 -4.73 7.25 30.13
N GLY A 475 -5.82 7.72 30.70
CA GLY A 475 -6.26 9.11 30.56
C GLY A 475 -5.34 10.11 31.28
N PRO A 476 -5.53 11.43 31.05
CA PRO A 476 -4.65 12.48 31.56
C PRO A 476 -4.45 12.48 33.08
N LEU A 477 -5.46 12.07 33.86
CA LEU A 477 -5.40 11.97 35.32
C LEU A 477 -4.89 10.61 35.84
N GLY A 478 -4.38 9.73 34.95
CA GLY A 478 -3.78 8.44 35.29
C GLY A 478 -4.75 7.27 35.44
N ALA A 479 -6.06 7.48 35.23
CA ALA A 479 -7.03 6.39 35.19
C ALA A 479 -6.85 5.57 33.90
N GLN A 480 -6.79 4.24 34.02
CA GLN A 480 -6.67 3.34 32.87
C GLN A 480 -7.99 2.61 32.60
N LYS A 481 -8.33 2.46 31.31
CA LYS A 481 -9.44 1.65 30.81
C LYS A 481 -8.93 0.70 29.74
N GLN A 482 -9.63 -0.42 29.56
CA GLN A 482 -9.24 -1.46 28.62
C GLN A 482 -10.47 -2.04 27.92
N VAL A 483 -10.28 -2.47 26.67
CA VAL A 483 -11.28 -3.17 25.85
C VAL A 483 -10.57 -4.24 25.03
N THR A 484 -11.28 -5.34 24.76
CA THR A 484 -10.76 -6.45 23.95
C THR A 484 -11.47 -6.47 22.59
N LEU A 485 -10.68 -6.60 21.52
CA LEU A 485 -11.16 -6.67 20.15
C LEU A 485 -10.74 -8.02 19.54
N ASN A 486 -11.71 -8.79 19.05
CA ASN A 486 -11.44 -10.03 18.33
C ASN A 486 -11.40 -9.77 16.83
N ILE A 487 -10.31 -10.16 16.20
CA ILE A 487 -10.06 -10.00 14.78
C ILE A 487 -10.15 -11.34 14.07
N THR A 488 -10.85 -11.34 12.95
CA THR A 488 -10.79 -12.41 11.96
C THR A 488 -10.19 -11.83 10.68
N SER A 489 -8.95 -12.21 10.38
CA SER A 489 -8.36 -11.97 9.07
C SER A 489 -8.71 -13.14 8.16
N THR A 490 -9.25 -12.86 6.98
CA THR A 490 -9.57 -13.92 6.02
C THR A 490 -9.51 -13.40 4.59
N THR A 491 -9.06 -14.26 3.68
CA THR A 491 -9.02 -13.95 2.26
C THR A 491 -10.43 -13.92 1.66
N PHE A 492 -11.37 -14.72 2.18
CA PHE A 492 -12.70 -14.89 1.57
C PHE A 492 -13.86 -14.62 2.56
N PRO A 493 -13.97 -13.39 3.12
CA PRO A 493 -15.03 -13.05 4.06
C PRO A 493 -16.42 -13.04 3.40
N LEU A 494 -17.36 -13.82 3.93
CA LEU A 494 -18.75 -13.85 3.48
C LEU A 494 -19.62 -12.88 4.30
N THR A 495 -19.27 -11.59 4.28
CA THR A 495 -20.01 -10.54 4.99
C THR A 495 -20.51 -9.48 4.00
N ASN A 496 -21.65 -8.85 4.31
CA ASN A 496 -22.23 -7.81 3.44
C ASN A 496 -21.30 -6.62 3.20
N ASN A 497 -20.32 -6.39 4.09
CA ASN A 497 -19.41 -5.25 3.99
C ASN A 497 -18.14 -5.57 3.18
N LEU A 498 -17.78 -6.85 3.04
CA LEU A 498 -16.51 -7.26 2.42
C LEU A 498 -16.70 -8.13 1.17
N PHE A 499 -17.90 -8.67 0.96
CA PHE A 499 -18.28 -9.35 -0.27
C PHE A 499 -18.96 -8.35 -1.20
N ASN A 500 -18.40 -8.12 -2.39
CA ASN A 500 -18.98 -7.25 -3.40
C ASN A 500 -19.83 -8.07 -4.40
N PRO A 501 -21.17 -7.99 -4.36
CA PRO A 501 -22.02 -8.70 -5.32
C PRO A 501 -22.05 -8.07 -6.72
N ASP A 502 -21.46 -6.89 -6.89
CA ASP A 502 -21.64 -5.99 -8.03
C ASP A 502 -20.30 -5.68 -8.73
N ILE A 503 -19.33 -6.59 -8.68
CA ILE A 503 -18.07 -6.43 -9.43
C ILE A 503 -18.36 -6.36 -10.94
N TRP A 504 -19.33 -7.17 -11.41
CA TRP A 504 -19.88 -7.05 -12.76
C TRP A 504 -21.38 -7.37 -12.79
N GLU A 505 -22.15 -6.46 -13.36
CA GLU A 505 -23.62 -6.41 -13.30
C GLU A 505 -24.18 -6.29 -11.87
N ASN A 506 -25.40 -5.78 -11.75
CA ASN A 506 -26.02 -5.60 -10.43
C ASN A 506 -26.51 -6.94 -9.87
N GLY A 507 -25.88 -7.40 -8.80
CA GLY A 507 -26.26 -8.54 -7.98
C GLY A 507 -26.77 -8.15 -6.59
N SER A 508 -26.86 -9.15 -5.72
CA SER A 508 -27.14 -8.99 -4.29
C SER A 508 -26.50 -10.11 -3.49
N PHE A 509 -26.01 -9.80 -2.29
CA PHE A 509 -25.49 -10.78 -1.35
C PHE A 509 -26.18 -10.64 0.01
N ASP A 510 -26.52 -11.77 0.63
CA ASP A 510 -26.98 -11.85 2.01
C ASP A 510 -25.99 -12.66 2.85
N GLY A 511 -25.16 -11.96 3.63
CA GLY A 511 -24.14 -12.54 4.51
C GLY A 511 -24.67 -13.23 5.76
N VAL A 512 -26.00 -13.25 6.01
CA VAL A 512 -26.59 -14.11 7.06
C VAL A 512 -26.79 -15.53 6.52
N THR A 513 -27.17 -15.64 5.25
CA THR A 513 -27.45 -16.92 4.58
C THR A 513 -26.36 -17.34 3.60
N ASN A 514 -25.35 -16.49 3.39
CA ASN A 514 -24.34 -16.57 2.34
C ASN A 514 -24.94 -16.73 0.93
N THR A 515 -26.09 -16.11 0.68
CA THR A 515 -26.80 -16.24 -0.60
C THR A 515 -26.34 -15.14 -1.55
N LEU A 516 -25.73 -15.54 -2.67
CA LEU A 516 -25.42 -14.66 -3.79
C LEU A 516 -26.47 -14.81 -4.89
N LYS A 517 -26.88 -13.68 -5.46
CA LYS A 517 -27.52 -13.61 -6.76
C LYS A 517 -26.76 -12.60 -7.61
N THR A 518 -26.06 -13.05 -8.64
CA THR A 518 -25.43 -12.13 -9.58
C THR A 518 -26.47 -11.50 -10.52
N GLY A 519 -26.09 -10.41 -11.18
CA GLY A 519 -26.79 -9.98 -12.39
C GLY A 519 -26.71 -11.03 -13.51
N LEU A 520 -27.37 -10.77 -14.64
CA LEU A 520 -27.35 -11.65 -15.81
C LEU A 520 -25.91 -11.76 -16.35
N TYR A 521 -25.32 -12.96 -16.32
CA TYR A 521 -23.89 -13.19 -16.61
C TYR A 521 -22.94 -12.35 -15.73
N GLY A 522 -23.38 -12.05 -14.50
CA GLY A 522 -22.68 -11.19 -13.56
C GLY A 522 -21.61 -11.91 -12.73
N PHE A 523 -20.90 -11.12 -11.94
CA PHE A 523 -19.81 -11.57 -11.07
C PHE A 523 -19.86 -10.88 -9.71
N GLY A 524 -19.76 -11.67 -8.65
CA GLY A 524 -19.62 -11.17 -7.28
C GLY A 524 -18.51 -11.89 -6.54
N GLY A 525 -17.81 -11.18 -5.65
CA GLY A 525 -16.66 -11.73 -4.94
C GLY A 525 -15.88 -10.67 -4.17
N TRP A 526 -14.56 -10.80 -4.23
CA TRP A 526 -13.60 -9.99 -3.50
C TRP A 526 -12.62 -9.32 -4.46
N GLN A 527 -12.22 -8.10 -4.12
CA GLN A 527 -11.16 -7.36 -4.80
C GLN A 527 -10.07 -7.02 -3.78
N TYR A 528 -8.82 -7.18 -4.18
CA TYR A 528 -7.63 -7.02 -3.35
C TYR A 528 -6.64 -6.04 -4.00
N GLU A 529 -5.69 -5.55 -3.21
CA GLU A 529 -4.53 -4.77 -3.67
C GLU A 529 -3.35 -5.68 -4.08
N GLY A 530 -3.64 -6.85 -4.66
CA GLY A 530 -2.63 -7.83 -5.09
C GLY A 530 -2.06 -8.69 -3.95
N ILE A 531 -2.85 -9.64 -3.43
CA ILE A 531 -2.42 -10.53 -2.35
C ILE A 531 -1.51 -11.67 -2.85
N ASP A 532 -0.55 -12.05 -2.01
CA ASP A 532 0.35 -13.18 -2.23
C ASP A 532 -0.22 -14.47 -1.62
N LEU A 533 -0.45 -15.47 -2.47
CA LEU A 533 -0.95 -16.80 -2.13
C LEU A 533 0.09 -17.91 -2.32
N THR A 534 1.37 -17.59 -2.58
CA THR A 534 2.43 -18.59 -2.80
C THR A 534 2.66 -19.54 -1.62
N GLY A 535 2.27 -19.12 -0.41
CA GLY A 535 2.30 -19.96 0.78
C GLY A 535 1.25 -21.09 0.80
N TYR A 536 0.37 -21.15 -0.20
CA TYR A 536 -0.74 -22.10 -0.27
C TYR A 536 -0.71 -22.93 -1.56
N LYS A 537 -1.13 -24.20 -1.46
CA LYS A 537 -1.27 -25.10 -2.61
C LYS A 537 -2.62 -24.96 -3.29
N TYR A 538 -3.68 -24.72 -2.50
CA TYR A 538 -5.06 -24.83 -2.97
C TYR A 538 -5.94 -23.64 -2.56
N ILE A 539 -6.88 -23.30 -3.44
CA ILE A 539 -8.11 -22.59 -3.09
C ILE A 539 -9.27 -23.56 -3.24
N ILE A 540 -10.12 -23.68 -2.22
CA ILE A 540 -11.30 -24.53 -2.24
C ILE A 540 -12.52 -23.64 -2.18
N ALA A 541 -13.46 -23.81 -3.11
CA ALA A 541 -14.74 -23.12 -3.11
C ALA A 541 -15.88 -24.14 -3.07
N ARG A 542 -16.86 -23.92 -2.16
CA ARG A 542 -17.99 -24.83 -1.92
C ARG A 542 -19.34 -24.13 -2.04
N LEU A 543 -20.30 -24.81 -2.64
CA LEU A 543 -21.70 -24.40 -2.69
C LEU A 543 -22.51 -25.10 -1.59
N GLY A 544 -23.39 -24.35 -0.93
CA GLY A 544 -24.33 -24.89 0.06
C GLY A 544 -25.47 -25.73 -0.55
N GLY A 545 -25.60 -25.72 -1.87
CA GLY A 545 -26.64 -26.41 -2.64
C GLY A 545 -26.12 -26.99 -3.95
N ASN A 546 -27.02 -27.59 -4.73
CA ASN A 546 -26.68 -28.00 -6.10
C ASN A 546 -26.47 -26.75 -6.96
N ASN A 547 -25.58 -26.82 -7.94
CA ASN A 547 -25.41 -25.76 -8.93
C ASN A 547 -26.68 -25.62 -9.79
N THR A 548 -27.36 -24.47 -9.70
CA THR A 548 -28.60 -24.17 -10.43
C THR A 548 -28.49 -22.91 -11.29
N ALA A 549 -27.29 -22.32 -11.38
CA ALA A 549 -27.06 -21.02 -12.02
C ALA A 549 -25.80 -21.01 -12.91
N ASP A 550 -25.32 -22.18 -13.34
CA ASP A 550 -24.12 -22.32 -14.19
C ASP A 550 -22.90 -21.59 -13.58
N ILE A 551 -22.56 -21.98 -12.35
CA ILE A 551 -21.60 -21.27 -11.53
C ILE A 551 -20.15 -21.69 -11.86
N SER A 552 -19.25 -20.70 -11.94
CA SER A 552 -17.80 -20.91 -11.90
C SER A 552 -17.13 -20.05 -10.84
N PHE A 553 -16.03 -20.54 -10.31
CA PHE A 553 -15.11 -19.76 -9.48
C PHE A 553 -13.97 -19.23 -10.36
N ASN A 554 -13.79 -17.91 -10.38
CA ASN A 554 -12.79 -17.25 -11.21
C ASN A 554 -11.78 -16.50 -10.34
N ILE A 555 -10.52 -16.52 -10.76
CA ILE A 555 -9.40 -15.85 -10.09
C ILE A 555 -8.61 -15.03 -11.12
N TYR A 556 -8.26 -13.80 -10.78
CA TYR A 556 -7.55 -12.85 -11.63
C TYR A 556 -6.26 -12.42 -10.97
N ASP A 557 -5.16 -12.52 -11.71
CA ASP A 557 -3.83 -12.03 -11.32
C ASP A 557 -3.52 -10.61 -11.84
N GLY A 558 -4.57 -9.89 -12.24
CA GLY A 558 -4.52 -8.48 -12.62
C GLY A 558 -5.73 -7.72 -12.09
N SER A 559 -5.58 -6.42 -11.87
CA SER A 559 -6.58 -5.56 -11.22
C SER A 559 -7.84 -5.28 -12.06
N SER A 560 -7.85 -5.68 -13.34
CA SER A 560 -8.99 -5.50 -14.24
C SER A 560 -9.83 -6.77 -14.34
N TYR A 561 -11.13 -6.65 -14.06
CA TYR A 561 -12.12 -7.72 -14.27
C TYR A 561 -12.19 -8.20 -15.73
N TRP A 562 -11.82 -7.34 -16.68
CA TRP A 562 -11.77 -7.67 -18.11
C TRP A 562 -10.49 -8.41 -18.52
N GLY A 563 -9.57 -8.64 -17.58
CA GLY A 563 -8.44 -9.52 -17.76
C GLY A 563 -8.87 -10.98 -17.93
N SER A 564 -7.93 -11.83 -18.34
CA SER A 564 -8.14 -13.27 -18.44
C SER A 564 -8.11 -13.91 -17.05
N PRO A 565 -9.17 -14.56 -16.56
CA PRO A 565 -9.12 -15.29 -15.29
C PRO A 565 -8.64 -16.72 -15.48
N ALA A 566 -8.23 -17.35 -14.38
CA ALA A 566 -8.30 -18.80 -14.23
C ALA A 566 -9.74 -19.17 -13.79
N SER A 567 -10.49 -19.83 -14.68
CA SER A 567 -11.91 -20.17 -14.46
C SER A 567 -12.10 -21.66 -14.18
N TYR A 568 -12.85 -21.95 -13.12
CA TYR A 568 -13.14 -23.32 -12.70
C TYR A 568 -14.66 -23.52 -12.56
N GLN A 569 -15.21 -24.32 -13.46
CA GLN A 569 -16.65 -24.63 -13.49
C GLN A 569 -17.02 -25.63 -12.40
N PHE A 570 -18.10 -25.37 -11.66
CA PHE A 570 -18.64 -26.35 -10.71
C PHE A 570 -19.31 -27.53 -11.43
N GLY A 571 -19.94 -27.30 -12.59
CA GLY A 571 -20.70 -28.33 -13.29
C GLY A 571 -21.78 -28.93 -12.39
N ASN A 572 -21.77 -30.25 -12.21
CA ASN A 572 -22.70 -30.96 -11.30
C ASN A 572 -22.16 -31.11 -9.87
N GLU A 573 -20.91 -30.70 -9.63
CA GLU A 573 -20.29 -30.80 -8.32
C GLU A 573 -20.64 -29.60 -7.44
N LYS A 574 -20.36 -29.73 -6.14
CA LYS A 574 -20.52 -28.65 -5.15
C LYS A 574 -19.21 -28.07 -4.67
N GLU A 575 -18.09 -28.65 -5.10
CA GLU A 575 -16.76 -28.25 -4.69
C GLU A 575 -15.89 -28.07 -5.94
N VAL A 576 -15.11 -27.00 -5.93
CA VAL A 576 -14.04 -26.75 -6.88
C VAL A 576 -12.75 -26.62 -6.09
N VAL A 577 -11.70 -27.30 -6.57
CA VAL A 577 -10.33 -27.22 -6.03
C VAL A 577 -9.44 -26.59 -7.08
N VAL A 578 -8.90 -25.42 -6.78
CA VAL A 578 -7.91 -24.74 -7.62
C VAL A 578 -6.52 -25.08 -7.09
N MET A 579 -5.71 -25.77 -7.90
CA MET A 579 -4.30 -26.03 -7.59
C MET A 579 -3.45 -24.86 -8.09
N LEU A 580 -3.01 -24.00 -7.18
CA LEU A 580 -2.39 -22.69 -7.51
C LEU A 580 -1.17 -22.82 -8.42
N GLU A 581 -0.24 -23.75 -8.11
CA GLU A 581 0.99 -23.98 -8.88
C GLU A 581 0.72 -24.34 -10.36
N GLN A 582 -0.45 -24.92 -10.65
CA GLN A 582 -0.80 -25.40 -11.98
C GLN A 582 -1.99 -24.67 -12.60
N ALA A 583 -2.51 -23.66 -11.91
CA ALA A 583 -3.64 -22.88 -12.39
C ALA A 583 -3.24 -22.14 -13.66
N LYS A 584 -4.10 -22.22 -14.67
CA LYS A 584 -3.93 -21.52 -15.94
C LYS A 584 -5.11 -20.61 -16.17
N LYS A 585 -4.82 -19.44 -16.71
CA LYS A 585 -5.80 -18.50 -17.22
C LYS A 585 -6.45 -19.05 -18.48
N ASN A 586 -7.60 -18.48 -18.83
CA ASN A 586 -8.38 -18.88 -20.01
C ASN A 586 -7.63 -18.67 -21.34
N ASP A 587 -6.58 -17.84 -21.35
CA ASP A 587 -5.67 -17.65 -22.48
C ASP A 587 -4.51 -18.68 -22.53
N GLY A 588 -4.44 -19.59 -21.56
CA GLY A 588 -3.44 -20.65 -21.45
C GLY A 588 -2.18 -20.29 -20.67
N THR A 589 -2.00 -19.02 -20.26
CA THR A 589 -0.85 -18.60 -19.45
C THR A 589 -1.01 -19.02 -17.98
N PRO A 590 0.09 -19.25 -17.23
CA PRO A 590 0.01 -19.56 -15.80
C PRO A 590 -0.63 -18.41 -15.01
N LEU A 591 -1.39 -18.75 -13.97
CA LEU A 591 -1.86 -17.79 -12.97
C LEU A 591 -0.69 -17.39 -12.07
N ASN A 592 -0.41 -16.09 -11.91
CA ASN A 592 0.58 -15.63 -10.95
C ASN A 592 -0.02 -15.55 -9.52
N SER A 593 0.29 -16.52 -8.66
CA SER A 593 -0.21 -16.55 -7.28
C SER A 593 0.43 -15.52 -6.34
N GLU A 594 1.50 -14.83 -6.74
CA GLU A 594 2.09 -13.73 -5.95
C GLU A 594 1.22 -12.46 -5.98
N HIS A 595 0.31 -12.35 -6.96
CA HIS A 595 -0.45 -11.12 -7.21
C HIS A 595 -1.90 -11.41 -7.59
N ILE A 596 -2.73 -11.84 -6.63
CA ILE A 596 -4.16 -12.02 -6.86
C ILE A 596 -4.92 -10.74 -6.54
N TYR A 597 -5.67 -10.22 -7.50
CA TYR A 597 -6.41 -8.97 -7.36
C TYR A 597 -7.92 -9.17 -7.30
N ILE A 598 -8.46 -10.23 -7.90
CA ILE A 598 -9.90 -10.49 -7.91
C ILE A 598 -10.13 -11.99 -7.78
N ALA A 599 -11.07 -12.39 -6.93
CA ALA A 599 -11.57 -13.76 -6.87
C ALA A 599 -13.06 -13.76 -6.58
N GLY A 600 -13.81 -14.74 -7.09
CA GLY A 600 -15.26 -14.75 -6.89
C GLY A 600 -16.00 -15.69 -7.79
N PHE A 601 -17.32 -15.49 -7.84
CA PHE A 601 -18.26 -16.36 -8.52
C PHE A 601 -18.86 -15.65 -9.72
N TRP A 602 -18.68 -16.24 -10.88
CA TRP A 602 -19.48 -15.92 -12.06
C TRP A 602 -20.70 -16.84 -12.09
N SER A 603 -21.86 -16.32 -12.50
CA SER A 603 -23.02 -17.15 -12.79
C SER A 603 -23.84 -16.57 -13.93
N ASN A 604 -24.68 -17.38 -14.54
CA ASN A 604 -25.61 -16.90 -15.56
C ASN A 604 -26.70 -15.96 -15.00
N GLY A 605 -26.81 -15.79 -13.68
CA GLY A 605 -27.76 -14.90 -13.00
C GLY A 605 -29.19 -15.43 -12.88
N SER A 606 -29.46 -16.67 -13.30
CA SER A 606 -30.83 -17.21 -13.36
C SER A 606 -31.43 -17.47 -11.98
N ASN A 607 -30.63 -17.95 -11.02
CA ASN A 607 -31.06 -18.34 -9.68
C ASN A 607 -30.07 -17.85 -8.62
N PRO A 608 -30.55 -17.47 -7.41
CA PRO A 608 -29.67 -17.30 -6.27
C PRO A 608 -29.07 -18.65 -5.84
N PHE A 609 -27.87 -18.63 -5.26
CA PHE A 609 -27.19 -19.80 -4.73
C PHE A 609 -26.45 -19.47 -3.43
N VAL A 610 -26.30 -20.49 -2.57
CA VAL A 610 -25.59 -20.35 -1.29
C VAL A 610 -24.13 -20.71 -1.48
N ILE A 611 -23.25 -19.84 -1.01
CA ILE A 611 -21.82 -20.11 -0.88
C ILE A 611 -21.62 -20.71 0.52
N ASP A 612 -21.14 -21.96 0.60
CA ASP A 612 -20.89 -22.61 1.89
C ASP A 612 -19.61 -22.04 2.51
N THR A 613 -18.47 -22.24 1.82
CA THR A 613 -17.16 -21.76 2.26
C THR A 613 -16.24 -21.52 1.08
N VAL A 614 -15.30 -20.60 1.22
CA VAL A 614 -14.09 -20.52 0.39
C VAL A 614 -12.88 -20.38 1.30
N PHE A 615 -11.82 -21.16 1.08
CA PHE A 615 -10.64 -21.11 1.95
C PHE A 615 -9.35 -21.57 1.24
N LEU A 616 -8.22 -21.14 1.80
CA LEU A 616 -6.88 -21.53 1.39
C LEU A 616 -6.45 -22.81 2.12
N SER A 617 -5.73 -23.71 1.44
CA SER A 617 -5.29 -24.97 2.05
C SER A 617 -3.94 -25.48 1.54
N ASN A 618 -3.24 -26.17 2.43
CA ASN A 618 -2.05 -26.98 2.13
C ASN A 618 -2.26 -28.47 2.41
N SER A 619 -3.50 -28.86 2.75
CA SER A 619 -3.87 -30.22 3.13
C SER A 619 -3.71 -31.17 1.94
N SER A 620 -3.06 -32.30 2.18
CA SER A 620 -2.89 -33.35 1.18
C SER A 620 -4.20 -34.04 0.81
N GLU A 621 -5.31 -33.76 1.50
CA GLU A 621 -6.63 -34.30 1.12
C GLU A 621 -7.05 -33.84 -0.29
N TYR A 622 -6.64 -32.64 -0.68
CA TYR A 622 -6.93 -32.01 -1.97
C TYR A 622 -5.91 -32.35 -3.07
N ASP A 623 -4.85 -33.09 -2.74
CA ASP A 623 -3.89 -33.55 -3.76
C ASP A 623 -4.63 -34.34 -4.85
N PRO A 624 -4.44 -34.00 -6.14
CA PRO A 624 -5.05 -34.76 -7.23
C PRO A 624 -4.46 -36.18 -7.30
N PRO A 625 -5.11 -37.09 -8.06
CA PRO A 625 -4.48 -38.33 -8.47
C PRO A 625 -3.08 -38.08 -9.04
N SER A 626 -2.09 -38.90 -8.71
CA SER A 626 -0.70 -38.67 -9.10
C SER A 626 -0.01 -39.92 -9.62
N ILE A 627 0.90 -39.71 -10.58
CA ILE A 627 1.82 -40.71 -11.13
C ILE A 627 3.24 -40.24 -10.79
N ASN A 628 4.04 -41.13 -10.21
CA ASN A 628 5.44 -40.89 -9.87
C ASN A 628 6.34 -41.83 -10.67
N ILE A 629 7.47 -41.31 -11.13
CA ILE A 629 8.46 -42.04 -11.93
C ILE A 629 9.83 -41.85 -11.29
N GLN A 630 10.53 -42.94 -11.04
CA GLN A 630 11.85 -42.93 -10.42
C GLN A 630 12.78 -44.03 -10.96
N ASP A 631 14.08 -43.87 -10.78
CA ASP A 631 15.07 -44.93 -11.04
C ASP A 631 15.11 -45.94 -9.88
N ILE A 632 15.97 -46.95 -9.98
CA ILE A 632 16.19 -47.95 -8.93
C ILE A 632 16.73 -47.38 -7.61
N ASN A 633 17.26 -46.15 -7.64
CA ASN A 633 17.81 -45.44 -6.49
C ASN A 633 16.83 -44.37 -5.96
N SER A 634 15.58 -44.35 -6.44
CA SER A 634 14.54 -43.38 -6.07
C SER A 634 14.81 -41.93 -6.50
N ASN A 635 15.62 -41.72 -7.54
CA ASN A 635 15.76 -40.42 -8.17
C ASN A 635 14.67 -40.23 -9.23
N ASN A 636 14.10 -39.03 -9.34
CA ASN A 636 13.21 -38.68 -10.44
C ASN A 636 13.94 -38.84 -11.78
N ILE A 637 13.24 -39.38 -12.78
CA ILE A 637 13.80 -39.57 -14.13
C ILE A 637 13.00 -38.75 -15.14
N THR A 638 13.71 -38.18 -16.10
CA THR A 638 13.13 -37.48 -17.25
C THR A 638 13.61 -38.05 -18.58
N GLU A 639 14.63 -38.92 -18.56
CA GLU A 639 15.21 -39.53 -19.75
C GLU A 639 15.79 -40.94 -19.47
N LEU A 640 15.84 -41.77 -20.51
CA LEU A 640 16.60 -43.02 -20.59
C LEU A 640 17.41 -43.00 -21.89
N ASN A 641 18.73 -42.98 -21.77
CA ASN A 641 19.68 -42.86 -22.88
C ASN A 641 20.54 -44.12 -22.98
N ASP A 642 21.32 -44.27 -24.05
CA ASP A 642 22.26 -45.39 -24.28
C ASP A 642 21.60 -46.74 -24.62
N PHE A 643 20.42 -46.74 -25.25
CA PHE A 643 19.93 -47.96 -25.90
C PHE A 643 20.78 -48.26 -27.13
N TYR A 644 21.52 -49.38 -27.12
CA TYR A 644 22.46 -49.71 -28.20
C TYR A 644 22.35 -51.16 -28.66
N TYR A 645 22.43 -51.39 -29.98
CA TYR A 645 22.75 -52.71 -30.55
C TYR A 645 23.35 -52.58 -31.96
N GLY A 646 24.12 -53.58 -32.40
CA GLY A 646 24.67 -53.64 -33.75
C GLY A 646 23.64 -54.14 -34.77
N ILE A 647 23.68 -53.68 -36.02
CA ILE A 647 22.72 -54.12 -37.06
C ILE A 647 22.53 -55.65 -37.06
N ASP A 648 21.27 -56.10 -37.14
CA ASP A 648 20.85 -57.51 -37.06
C ASP A 648 21.08 -58.23 -35.71
N THR A 649 21.55 -57.55 -34.66
CA THR A 649 21.74 -58.13 -33.30
C THR A 649 20.73 -57.63 -32.27
N GLY A 650 19.74 -56.86 -32.70
CA GLY A 650 18.72 -56.29 -31.81
C GLY A 650 17.80 -57.37 -31.21
N PRO A 651 16.99 -57.02 -30.20
CA PRO A 651 16.77 -55.67 -29.62
C PRO A 651 17.95 -55.18 -28.75
N SER A 652 17.92 -53.93 -28.28
CA SER A 652 18.95 -53.42 -27.35
C SER A 652 18.94 -54.17 -26.02
N THR A 653 20.01 -53.97 -25.23
CA THR A 653 19.93 -54.27 -23.79
C THR A 653 18.77 -53.51 -23.15
N VAL A 654 18.15 -54.15 -22.17
CA VAL A 654 17.01 -53.61 -21.45
C VAL A 654 17.47 -52.55 -20.47
N GLN A 655 16.71 -51.46 -20.38
CA GLN A 655 16.78 -50.49 -19.28
C GLN A 655 15.47 -50.52 -18.51
N GLN A 656 15.42 -49.85 -17.36
CA GLN A 656 14.23 -49.89 -16.52
C GLN A 656 14.00 -48.59 -15.75
N PHE A 657 12.74 -48.38 -15.38
CA PHE A 657 12.31 -47.36 -14.44
C PHE A 657 11.19 -47.90 -13.55
N ILE A 658 10.87 -47.18 -12.48
CA ILE A 658 9.85 -47.56 -11.51
C ILE A 658 8.70 -46.57 -11.58
N VAL A 659 7.47 -47.09 -11.63
CA VAL A 659 6.23 -46.33 -11.61
C VAL A 659 5.50 -46.60 -10.31
N SER A 660 4.94 -45.55 -9.71
CA SER A 660 3.92 -45.67 -8.66
C SER A 660 2.83 -44.63 -8.87
N GLY A 661 1.71 -44.78 -8.16
CA GLY A 661 0.64 -43.79 -8.22
C GLY A 661 -0.24 -43.82 -6.99
N ASN A 662 -0.85 -42.67 -6.69
CA ASN A 662 -1.71 -42.45 -5.53
C ASN A 662 -3.04 -41.83 -5.95
N LYS A 663 -4.10 -42.16 -5.21
CA LYS A 663 -5.49 -41.69 -5.42
C LYS A 663 -6.03 -41.91 -6.85
N LEU A 664 -5.54 -42.91 -7.56
CA LEU A 664 -5.93 -43.19 -8.95
C LEU A 664 -7.30 -43.88 -9.03
N THR A 665 -8.20 -43.40 -9.88
CA THR A 665 -9.50 -44.05 -10.16
C THR A 665 -9.46 -44.96 -11.38
N ASN A 666 -8.42 -44.83 -12.20
CA ASN A 666 -8.25 -45.53 -13.47
C ASN A 666 -6.84 -46.10 -13.57
N ASP A 667 -6.63 -46.99 -14.53
CA ASP A 667 -5.32 -47.55 -14.82
C ASP A 667 -4.31 -46.47 -15.20
N ILE A 668 -3.05 -46.66 -14.80
CA ILE A 668 -1.93 -45.95 -15.43
C ILE A 668 -1.71 -46.60 -16.79
N VAL A 669 -1.94 -45.83 -17.86
CA VAL A 669 -1.63 -46.22 -19.24
C VAL A 669 -0.24 -45.70 -19.58
N ILE A 670 0.65 -46.61 -19.96
CA ILE A 670 2.02 -46.31 -20.37
C ILE A 670 2.16 -46.65 -21.84
N THR A 671 2.60 -45.69 -22.65
CA THR A 671 2.81 -45.85 -24.09
C THR A 671 4.21 -45.44 -24.50
N SER A 672 4.84 -46.23 -25.36
CA SER A 672 6.15 -45.91 -25.95
C SER A 672 6.05 -45.53 -27.42
N SER A 673 6.98 -44.69 -27.88
CA SER A 673 7.16 -44.37 -29.29
C SER A 673 7.51 -45.60 -30.15
N ALA A 674 7.24 -45.54 -31.46
CA ALA A 674 7.22 -46.72 -32.35
C ALA A 674 8.51 -47.58 -32.38
N ASN A 675 9.68 -46.99 -32.12
CA ASN A 675 10.97 -47.69 -32.12
C ASN A 675 11.36 -48.28 -30.76
N TYR A 676 10.52 -48.10 -29.74
CA TYR A 676 10.73 -48.60 -28.40
C TYR A 676 9.57 -49.47 -27.97
N GLU A 677 9.87 -50.47 -27.15
CA GLU A 677 8.88 -51.35 -26.57
C GLU A 677 9.12 -51.49 -25.06
N ILE A 678 8.01 -51.66 -24.33
CA ILE A 678 7.94 -51.66 -22.87
C ILE A 678 7.32 -52.95 -22.36
N SER A 679 7.70 -53.38 -21.15
CA SER A 679 7.18 -54.60 -20.52
C SER A 679 7.15 -54.51 -19.00
N LEU A 680 6.27 -55.31 -18.38
CA LEU A 680 6.27 -55.58 -16.94
C LEU A 680 7.24 -56.70 -16.54
N GLU A 681 7.76 -57.46 -17.51
CA GLU A 681 8.68 -58.59 -17.31
C GLU A 681 9.94 -58.39 -18.16
N GLU A 682 11.12 -58.63 -17.57
CA GLU A 682 12.41 -58.33 -18.21
C GLU A 682 12.62 -59.06 -19.55
N THR A 683 12.13 -60.30 -19.69
CA THR A 683 12.49 -61.16 -20.83
C THR A 683 11.36 -61.40 -21.85
N GLN A 684 10.12 -60.99 -21.57
CA GLN A 684 8.95 -61.30 -22.41
C GLN A 684 7.86 -60.24 -22.27
N GLY A 685 6.85 -60.25 -23.13
CA GLY A 685 5.66 -59.41 -22.99
C GLY A 685 5.79 -57.96 -23.47
N TYR A 686 6.84 -57.66 -24.26
CA TYR A 686 7.07 -56.34 -24.80
C TYR A 686 5.96 -55.89 -25.77
N SER A 687 5.49 -54.66 -25.59
CA SER A 687 4.47 -54.00 -26.41
C SER A 687 4.76 -52.50 -26.50
N GLN A 688 3.98 -51.74 -27.26
CA GLN A 688 4.03 -50.26 -27.26
C GLN A 688 3.07 -49.63 -26.23
N MET A 689 2.25 -50.45 -25.56
CA MET A 689 1.25 -49.99 -24.60
C MET A 689 1.01 -51.06 -23.54
N ILE A 690 1.12 -50.66 -22.27
CA ILE A 690 0.76 -51.47 -21.11
C ILE A 690 -0.13 -50.64 -20.18
N SER A 691 -0.94 -51.31 -19.36
CA SER A 691 -1.73 -50.66 -18.32
C SER A 691 -1.48 -51.29 -16.96
N ILE A 692 -1.52 -50.47 -15.90
CA ILE A 692 -1.35 -50.91 -14.52
C ILE A 692 -2.57 -50.47 -13.73
N SER A 693 -3.36 -51.43 -13.27
CA SER A 693 -4.57 -51.13 -12.49
C SER A 693 -4.25 -50.79 -11.03
N PRO A 694 -4.82 -49.71 -10.48
CA PRO A 694 -4.66 -49.38 -9.07
C PRO A 694 -5.43 -50.35 -8.17
N ASN A 695 -4.87 -50.67 -7.01
CA ASN A 695 -5.55 -51.37 -5.93
C ASN A 695 -5.95 -50.36 -4.84
N LYS A 696 -7.26 -50.13 -4.66
CA LYS A 696 -7.79 -49.14 -3.71
C LYS A 696 -7.19 -47.74 -3.88
N GLY A 697 -6.94 -47.34 -5.12
CA GLY A 697 -6.38 -46.03 -5.45
C GLY A 697 -4.86 -45.97 -5.50
N GLU A 698 -4.16 -47.04 -5.17
CA GLU A 698 -2.69 -47.07 -5.16
C GLU A 698 -2.14 -48.04 -6.21
N VAL A 699 -1.10 -47.59 -6.90
CA VAL A 699 -0.16 -48.45 -7.63
C VAL A 699 1.14 -48.41 -6.84
N SER A 700 1.46 -49.51 -6.13
CA SER A 700 2.76 -49.68 -5.48
C SER A 700 3.89 -49.66 -6.52
N LEU A 701 5.15 -49.59 -6.08
CA LEU A 701 6.31 -49.54 -6.98
C LEU A 701 6.31 -50.73 -7.96
N VAL A 702 6.10 -50.44 -9.26
CA VAL A 702 6.16 -51.40 -10.37
C VAL A 702 7.36 -51.06 -11.26
N THR A 703 8.20 -52.05 -11.54
CA THR A 703 9.33 -51.89 -12.48
C THR A 703 8.84 -52.06 -13.91
N ILE A 704 9.20 -51.12 -14.78
CA ILE A 704 8.91 -51.12 -16.21
C ILE A 704 10.23 -51.27 -16.96
N TYR A 705 10.28 -52.28 -17.82
CA TYR A 705 11.43 -52.58 -18.67
C TYR A 705 11.23 -51.97 -20.04
N VAL A 706 12.28 -51.36 -20.60
CA VAL A 706 12.27 -50.63 -21.87
C VAL A 706 13.42 -51.15 -22.73
N ARG A 707 13.21 -51.30 -24.04
CA ARG A 707 14.29 -51.55 -24.99
C ARG A 707 13.97 -50.95 -26.37
N LEU A 708 15.01 -50.70 -27.15
CA LEU A 708 14.91 -50.35 -28.57
C LEU A 708 14.59 -51.61 -29.38
N VAL A 709 13.57 -51.54 -30.24
CA VAL A 709 13.07 -52.70 -31.00
C VAL A 709 14.15 -53.25 -31.95
N SER A 710 14.11 -54.55 -32.24
CA SER A 710 14.99 -55.19 -33.23
C SER A 710 14.63 -54.80 -34.66
N GLY A 711 15.60 -54.91 -35.59
CA GLY A 711 15.34 -54.79 -37.04
C GLY A 711 15.35 -53.35 -37.57
N LEU A 712 15.75 -52.38 -36.76
CA LEU A 712 16.02 -51.01 -37.21
C LEU A 712 17.34 -50.90 -37.99
N THR A 713 17.43 -49.88 -38.84
CA THR A 713 18.62 -49.56 -39.66
C THR A 713 19.64 -48.74 -38.86
N ASP A 714 20.85 -48.60 -39.40
CA ASP A 714 21.91 -47.74 -38.83
C ASP A 714 21.45 -46.26 -38.73
N ASN A 715 21.14 -45.81 -37.51
CA ASN A 715 20.67 -44.46 -37.20
C ASN A 715 20.63 -44.20 -35.68
N MET A 716 20.42 -42.94 -35.30
CA MET A 716 19.92 -42.56 -33.98
C MET A 716 18.39 -42.55 -33.95
N TYR A 717 17.83 -43.02 -32.85
CA TYR A 717 16.40 -43.15 -32.62
C TYR A 717 16.02 -42.41 -31.35
N SER A 718 15.40 -41.24 -31.49
CA SER A 718 14.73 -40.55 -30.39
C SER A 718 13.28 -41.02 -30.26
N GLY A 719 12.73 -40.95 -29.06
CA GLY A 719 11.32 -41.19 -28.79
C GLY A 719 10.97 -40.82 -27.37
N ASP A 720 9.72 -41.04 -26.98
CA ASP A 720 9.21 -40.77 -25.64
C ASP A 720 8.43 -41.98 -25.10
N ILE A 721 8.40 -42.09 -23.77
CA ILE A 721 7.39 -42.85 -23.02
C ILE A 721 6.45 -41.85 -22.37
N GLU A 722 5.16 -41.99 -22.63
CA GLU A 722 4.11 -41.20 -21.99
C GLU A 722 3.34 -42.06 -20.99
N LEU A 723 3.12 -41.52 -19.80
CA LEU A 723 2.29 -42.13 -18.76
C LEU A 723 1.10 -41.21 -18.49
N SER A 724 -0.10 -41.80 -18.43
CA SER A 724 -1.32 -41.06 -18.14
C SER A 724 -2.28 -41.88 -17.29
N SER A 725 -3.09 -41.20 -16.48
CA SER A 725 -4.23 -41.77 -15.77
C SER A 725 -5.27 -40.67 -15.62
N ALA A 726 -6.55 -41.03 -15.59
CA ALA A 726 -7.63 -40.07 -15.42
C ALA A 726 -7.43 -39.23 -14.15
N GLY A 727 -7.52 -37.91 -14.28
CA GLY A 727 -7.34 -36.95 -13.19
C GLY A 727 -5.90 -36.73 -12.72
N ALA A 728 -4.93 -37.52 -13.21
CA ALA A 728 -3.51 -37.35 -12.90
C ALA A 728 -2.79 -36.57 -13.99
N PHE A 729 -1.78 -35.79 -13.60
CA PHE A 729 -0.88 -35.17 -14.55
C PHE A 729 -0.03 -36.22 -15.25
N GLY A 730 -0.01 -36.15 -16.58
CA GLY A 730 0.81 -37.03 -17.40
C GLY A 730 2.30 -36.84 -17.13
N LYS A 731 3.08 -37.88 -17.37
CA LYS A 731 4.54 -37.87 -17.25
C LYS A 731 5.16 -38.34 -18.54
N THR A 732 6.31 -37.77 -18.89
CA THR A 732 7.04 -38.12 -20.10
C THR A 732 8.49 -38.44 -19.76
N ILE A 733 9.02 -39.51 -20.35
CA ILE A 733 10.45 -39.88 -20.29
C ILE A 733 10.99 -39.84 -21.72
N ALA A 734 11.99 -39.01 -21.97
CA ALA A 734 12.68 -38.97 -23.26
C ALA A 734 13.57 -40.21 -23.44
N LEU A 735 13.65 -40.73 -24.66
CA LEU A 735 14.42 -41.91 -25.01
C LEU A 735 15.42 -41.59 -26.11
N LEU A 736 16.66 -42.05 -25.95
CA LEU A 736 17.68 -41.97 -27.00
C LEU A 736 18.44 -43.28 -27.16
N GLY A 737 18.52 -43.75 -28.40
CA GLY A 737 19.15 -45.00 -28.76
C GLY A 737 19.85 -44.94 -30.10
N GLN A 738 20.76 -45.87 -30.33
CA GLN A 738 21.59 -45.93 -31.52
C GLN A 738 21.69 -47.37 -32.02
N VAL A 739 21.52 -47.54 -33.32
CA VAL A 739 21.83 -48.78 -34.02
C VAL A 739 23.00 -48.48 -34.93
N GLU A 740 24.06 -49.27 -34.83
CA GLU A 740 25.26 -49.07 -35.66
C GLU A 740 25.52 -50.28 -36.53
N LYS A 741 25.97 -50.04 -37.76
CA LYS A 741 26.48 -51.10 -38.62
C LYS A 741 27.81 -51.62 -38.05
N THR A 742 27.82 -52.85 -37.57
CA THR A 742 29.07 -53.52 -37.18
C THR A 742 29.91 -53.78 -38.43
N ASN A 743 30.94 -52.96 -38.65
CA ASN A 743 31.97 -53.28 -39.63
C ASN A 743 32.70 -54.55 -39.15
N GLY A 744 32.54 -55.63 -39.91
CA GLY A 744 33.07 -56.94 -39.60
C GLY A 744 34.54 -56.89 -39.17
N ILE A 745 34.85 -57.70 -38.16
CA ILE A 745 36.19 -57.92 -37.63
C ILE A 745 37.15 -58.25 -38.79
N TYR A 746 38.11 -57.37 -39.04
CA TYR A 746 39.30 -57.70 -39.83
C TYR A 746 40.09 -58.77 -39.07
N ASN A 747 40.19 -59.96 -39.65
CA ASN A 747 41.24 -60.91 -39.30
C ASN A 747 42.60 -60.27 -39.61
N ILE A 748 43.41 -60.05 -38.57
CA ILE A 748 44.87 -59.98 -38.68
C ILE A 748 45.48 -60.78 -37.50
N PRO A 749 46.71 -61.27 -37.63
CA PRO A 749 47.15 -62.61 -37.24
C PRO A 749 47.73 -62.55 -35.81
N SER A 750 48.15 -63.70 -35.27
CA SER A 750 48.80 -63.80 -33.97
C SER A 750 49.86 -62.71 -33.72
N SER A 751 49.54 -61.73 -32.88
CA SER A 751 50.45 -60.69 -32.40
C SER A 751 49.95 -60.16 -31.06
N GLY A 752 50.33 -60.84 -29.96
CA GLY A 752 50.20 -60.36 -28.58
C GLY A 752 48.77 -60.14 -28.08
N ALA A 753 48.54 -60.39 -26.80
CA ALA A 753 47.33 -59.87 -26.16
C ALA A 753 47.36 -58.33 -26.25
N VAL A 754 46.25 -57.72 -26.64
CA VAL A 754 46.10 -56.25 -26.71
C VAL A 754 45.15 -55.76 -25.63
N VAL A 755 45.43 -54.57 -25.07
CA VAL A 755 44.60 -53.99 -24.00
C VAL A 755 43.21 -53.65 -24.57
N THR A 756 42.16 -54.25 -24.00
CA THR A 756 40.75 -54.02 -24.34
C THR A 756 40.11 -52.96 -23.48
N SER A 757 40.58 -52.76 -22.24
CA SER A 757 40.16 -51.64 -21.40
C SER A 757 41.19 -51.30 -20.34
N THR A 758 41.18 -50.05 -19.88
CA THR A 758 42.04 -49.57 -18.81
C THR A 758 41.19 -48.93 -17.71
N ALA A 759 41.40 -49.31 -16.46
CA ALA A 759 40.72 -48.73 -15.31
C ALA A 759 41.73 -48.18 -14.30
N TYR A 760 41.45 -47.00 -13.77
CA TYR A 760 42.33 -46.29 -12.84
C TYR A 760 41.78 -46.35 -11.43
N PHE A 761 42.66 -46.55 -10.46
CA PHE A 761 42.31 -46.63 -9.05
C PHE A 761 43.26 -45.81 -8.19
N THR A 762 42.77 -45.29 -7.07
CA THR A 762 43.65 -44.78 -6.01
C THR A 762 44.42 -45.93 -5.36
N LEU A 763 45.48 -45.64 -4.58
CA LEU A 763 46.16 -46.67 -3.77
C LEU A 763 45.26 -47.35 -2.73
N LEU A 764 44.09 -46.77 -2.45
CA LEU A 764 43.08 -47.31 -1.54
C LEU A 764 41.99 -48.12 -2.26
N GLY A 765 42.08 -48.27 -3.59
CA GLY A 765 41.20 -49.14 -4.38
C GLY A 765 39.91 -48.50 -4.91
N GLN A 766 39.73 -47.17 -4.79
CA GLN A 766 38.59 -46.47 -5.40
C GLN A 766 38.82 -46.23 -6.89
N LYS A 767 37.82 -46.54 -7.72
CA LYS A 767 37.86 -46.33 -9.18
C LYS A 767 37.79 -44.84 -9.52
N ILE A 768 38.57 -44.43 -10.50
CA ILE A 768 38.70 -43.04 -10.99
C ILE A 768 38.35 -43.02 -12.48
N THR A 769 37.54 -42.05 -12.89
CA THR A 769 37.07 -41.89 -14.28
C THR A 769 37.74 -40.73 -15.04
N ASP A 770 38.38 -39.80 -14.32
CA ASP A 770 39.12 -38.67 -14.89
C ASP A 770 40.52 -38.61 -14.29
N LEU A 771 41.46 -39.34 -14.91
CA LEU A 771 42.86 -39.37 -14.46
C LEU A 771 43.63 -38.13 -14.93
N ASP A 772 43.26 -37.56 -16.08
CA ASP A 772 44.06 -36.52 -16.73
C ASP A 772 44.10 -35.23 -15.91
N ASN A 773 43.06 -34.96 -15.11
CA ASN A 773 43.06 -33.80 -14.21
C ASN A 773 43.61 -34.07 -12.80
N ARG A 774 44.27 -35.21 -12.55
CA ARG A 774 44.71 -35.62 -11.19
C ARG A 774 46.21 -35.89 -11.08
N ARG A 775 46.82 -35.43 -9.98
CA ARG A 775 48.23 -35.71 -9.61
C ARG A 775 48.30 -36.72 -8.49
N GLY A 776 49.30 -37.61 -8.52
CA GLY A 776 49.52 -38.63 -7.48
C GLY A 776 49.93 -40.00 -8.02
N ILE A 777 50.02 -40.99 -7.11
CA ILE A 777 50.28 -42.39 -7.45
C ILE A 777 48.95 -43.12 -7.58
N PHE A 778 48.75 -43.76 -8.73
CA PHE A 778 47.54 -44.50 -9.08
C PHE A 778 47.88 -45.93 -9.48
N ILE A 779 46.91 -46.83 -9.32
CA ILE A 779 46.96 -48.18 -9.86
C ILE A 779 46.20 -48.20 -11.17
N VAL A 780 46.89 -48.56 -12.24
CA VAL A 780 46.32 -48.75 -13.57
C VAL A 780 46.11 -50.24 -13.77
N LYS A 781 44.90 -50.67 -14.07
CA LYS A 781 44.59 -52.04 -14.47
C LYS A 781 44.25 -52.07 -15.95
N GLU A 782 45.08 -52.74 -16.72
CA GLU A 782 44.86 -53.01 -18.14
C GLU A 782 44.31 -54.42 -18.28
N PHE A 783 43.15 -54.53 -18.91
CA PHE A 783 42.51 -55.79 -19.25
C PHE A 783 42.85 -56.10 -20.69
N TYR A 784 43.32 -57.29 -20.97
CA TYR A 784 43.75 -57.71 -22.29
C TYR A 784 42.70 -58.58 -22.97
N SER A 785 42.77 -58.66 -24.30
CA SER A 785 41.85 -59.40 -25.16
C SER A 785 41.86 -60.91 -24.92
N ASP A 786 42.89 -61.45 -24.26
CA ASP A 786 43.00 -62.86 -23.88
C ASP A 786 42.51 -63.14 -22.45
N GLY A 787 41.98 -62.12 -21.74
CA GLY A 787 41.51 -62.22 -20.36
C GLY A 787 42.60 -61.96 -19.31
N THR A 788 43.85 -61.71 -19.71
CA THR A 788 44.92 -61.32 -18.79
C THR A 788 44.65 -59.93 -18.22
N VAL A 789 44.93 -59.72 -16.93
CA VAL A 789 44.85 -58.41 -16.29
C VAL A 789 46.21 -58.05 -15.72
N VAL A 790 46.77 -56.92 -16.18
CA VAL A 790 48.04 -56.39 -15.67
C VAL A 790 47.75 -55.16 -14.83
N ALA A 791 48.26 -55.13 -13.60
CA ALA A 791 48.14 -53.99 -12.70
C ALA A 791 49.51 -53.32 -12.51
N THR A 792 49.63 -52.06 -12.90
CA THR A 792 50.85 -51.27 -12.74
C THR A 792 50.60 -50.04 -11.85
N LYS A 793 51.64 -49.56 -11.18
CA LYS A 793 51.58 -48.29 -10.44
C LYS A 793 52.15 -47.18 -11.32
N VAL A 794 51.40 -46.10 -11.48
CA VAL A 794 51.79 -44.94 -12.28
C VAL A 794 51.76 -43.70 -11.38
N LEU A 795 52.83 -42.90 -11.45
CA LEU A 795 52.96 -41.63 -10.75
C LEU A 795 52.76 -40.49 -11.76
N LYS A 796 51.68 -39.70 -11.62
CA LYS A 796 51.42 -38.51 -12.44
C LYS A 796 51.82 -37.25 -11.67
N MET A 797 52.86 -36.55 -12.15
CA MET A 797 53.51 -35.44 -11.44
C MET A 797 53.16 -34.05 -11.97
N GLU A 798 52.57 -33.93 -13.17
CA GLU A 798 52.17 -32.65 -13.79
C GLU A 798 50.79 -32.76 -14.43
N TYR A 799 50.13 -31.61 -14.69
CA TYR A 799 48.77 -31.58 -15.24
C TYR A 799 48.78 -32.06 -16.69
#